data_AF-A0A9D2H8C4-F1
#
_entry.id   AF-A0A9D2H8C4-F1
#
_cell.length_a   1.000
_cell.length_b   1.000
_cell.length_c   1.000
_cell.angle_alpha   90.00
_cell.angle_beta   90.00
_cell.angle_gamma   90.00
#
_symmetry.space_group_name_H-M   'P 1'
#
loop_
_entity.id
_entity.type
_entity.pdbx_description
1 polymer ?
#
loop_
_entity_poly.entity_id
_entity_poly.type
_entity_poly.pdbx_seq_one_letter_code
_entity_poly.pdbx_strand_id
1 'polypeptide(L)'
;MRMNTLDITPTPRILRTLGEIPFQTWQCIAELIDNAIDAYLSDTDGEETDRRITVNWSNDTVGAANRTIEIVDAAGGMSIDQLQDAVRAGYTSNDPFNNLGLFGVGFNISTARLGEETTIISTRRGDADWVGVKIDFQQLIDSKRFDAPIIRKTKNDPNECGTKITIGRIKSGILTELSTKEAEIRRRLELVYAPLLSERDITITVKNKQLRPQMHCAWSESRYVRYNNQNVPARINIDRVLGSALFDVIRNRYLTPDEAEEYYAAQQEGHAFPSHIVEREKRLTGWLGIQRYADPNDFGIDFIRNGRKILISDKSLFQYENPFTLQKNLQYPLELGTSVGGRIVGELNVDYLIPTYQKNDFDRADISWIQTVEAICGTGPFLPKARKDLGFTEPNTSPLCLLVNAYRRVDKGTKCLFAPNDLAKQYAAEFRKGSRDYIDDTKWWKAAQEEDQKSHTGGNRTTEVNTGDTPSDDISDYLGGGTSGSAEGTATAGTDNGAGSSPANGETASNGQESQETFETSTMDDLLRRSNPIQQLTGKNYRFGRGYPLNVRAYELSSGEIKYKGERRACFFQSSGIDCDFVYDPTHPLLSQYPITPQMLLLQYLSEKLKARDTLPDIVAVYAELVAVTMEDARIDRQALQDRASSAFELLREKLSSALRNSPEDVVRCIHESSGEVEETVANIVQSNPSLLNAFQNCAAEGYDAIEYVPPKTLYRLVDRFPDKVLDGKALATPYIAISLSDDNATRRAREDSKDRVLSYIKDTLRVIAGYNTQRVQKNELTRASLSVDFLIKELNS
;
A
#
# COMPACT_ATOMS: atom_id res chain seq x y z
N MET A 1 43.05 18.89 27.80
CA MET A 1 42.56 18.60 26.44
C MET A 1 41.41 17.61 26.56
N ARG A 2 40.20 17.99 26.15
CA ARG A 2 39.07 17.05 26.10
C ARG A 2 39.30 16.11 24.91
N MET A 3 39.53 14.83 25.16
CA MET A 3 39.39 13.78 24.14
C MET A 3 37.90 13.67 23.81
N ASN A 4 37.41 14.50 22.88
CA ASN A 4 35.99 14.56 22.49
C ASN A 4 35.62 13.55 21.41
N THR A 5 36.55 12.67 20.98
CA THR A 5 36.31 11.66 19.95
C THR A 5 37.06 10.37 20.28
N LEU A 6 36.40 9.24 20.11
CA LEU A 6 36.98 7.89 20.22
C LEU A 6 36.99 7.26 18.83
N ASP A 7 38.10 6.64 18.44
CA ASP A 7 38.19 5.87 17.20
C ASP A 7 37.44 4.53 17.37
N ILE A 8 36.42 4.32 16.52
CA ILE A 8 35.58 3.12 16.48
C ILE A 8 35.84 2.27 15.23
N THR A 9 36.98 2.49 14.54
CA THR A 9 37.35 1.72 13.34
C THR A 9 37.35 0.21 13.65
N PRO A 10 36.64 -0.61 12.85
CA PRO A 10 36.57 -2.05 13.08
C PRO A 10 37.95 -2.70 12.93
N THR A 11 38.21 -3.80 13.64
CA THR A 11 39.44 -4.57 13.44
C THR A 11 39.38 -5.41 12.15
N PRO A 12 40.52 -5.78 11.51
CA PRO A 12 40.53 -6.60 10.30
C PRO A 12 39.83 -7.96 10.41
N ARG A 13 39.55 -8.43 11.63
CA ARG A 13 38.71 -9.61 11.88
C ARG A 13 37.33 -9.49 11.24
N ILE A 14 36.83 -8.28 11.01
CA ILE A 14 35.54 -8.04 10.33
C ILE A 14 35.50 -8.68 8.94
N LEU A 15 36.61 -8.70 8.18
CA LEU A 15 36.65 -9.30 6.84
C LEU A 15 36.39 -10.81 6.89
N ARG A 16 36.91 -11.50 7.92
CA ARG A 16 36.64 -12.93 8.13
C ARG A 16 35.19 -13.15 8.56
N THR A 17 34.64 -12.26 9.39
CA THR A 17 33.22 -12.28 9.77
C THR A 17 32.30 -12.05 8.56
N LEU A 18 32.67 -11.19 7.61
CA LEU A 18 31.91 -11.03 6.36
C LEU A 18 31.85 -12.34 5.55
N GLY A 19 32.90 -13.17 5.58
CA GLY A 19 32.91 -14.49 4.96
C GLY A 19 32.00 -15.55 5.64
N GLU A 20 31.46 -15.26 6.83
CA GLU A 20 30.46 -16.12 7.50
C GLU A 20 29.04 -15.87 6.96
N ILE A 21 28.82 -14.74 6.26
CA ILE A 21 27.54 -14.43 5.63
C ILE A 21 27.20 -15.55 4.63
N PRO A 22 25.95 -16.08 4.64
CA PRO A 22 25.61 -17.33 3.95
C PRO A 22 25.42 -17.16 2.44
N PHE A 23 26.48 -16.72 1.75
CA PHE A 23 26.54 -16.74 0.28
C PHE A 23 26.86 -18.15 -0.19
N GLN A 24 26.07 -18.62 -1.16
CA GLN A 24 26.38 -19.82 -1.90
C GLN A 24 27.58 -19.56 -2.83
N THR A 25 28.29 -20.62 -3.16
CA THR A 25 29.52 -20.53 -3.98
C THR A 25 29.27 -19.88 -5.34
N TRP A 26 28.12 -20.15 -5.98
CA TRP A 26 27.74 -19.48 -7.23
C TRP A 26 27.43 -17.98 -7.04
N GLN A 27 26.88 -17.57 -5.89
CA GLN A 27 26.62 -16.16 -5.60
C GLN A 27 27.93 -15.39 -5.44
N CYS A 28 28.94 -16.01 -4.81
CA CYS A 28 30.27 -15.41 -4.72
C CYS A 28 30.87 -15.18 -6.12
N ILE A 29 30.71 -16.13 -7.04
CA ILE A 29 31.13 -15.95 -8.43
C ILE A 29 30.30 -14.86 -9.11
N ALA A 30 28.98 -14.85 -8.92
CA ALA A 30 28.09 -13.86 -9.49
C ALA A 30 28.43 -12.43 -9.04
N GLU A 31 28.76 -12.20 -7.77
CA GLU A 31 29.20 -10.87 -7.31
C GLU A 31 30.48 -10.38 -8.02
N LEU A 32 31.42 -11.27 -8.29
CA LEU A 32 32.65 -10.90 -9.01
C LEU A 32 32.39 -10.67 -10.50
N ILE A 33 31.45 -11.41 -11.10
CA ILE A 33 30.96 -11.16 -12.46
C ILE A 33 30.19 -9.83 -12.52
N ASP A 34 29.34 -9.53 -11.54
CA ASP A 34 28.57 -8.27 -11.46
C ASP A 34 29.50 -7.06 -11.52
N ASN A 35 30.62 -7.09 -10.78
CA ASN A 35 31.63 -6.02 -10.81
C ASN A 35 32.29 -5.87 -12.19
N ALA A 36 32.57 -6.98 -12.87
CA ALA A 36 33.11 -6.94 -14.23
C ALA A 36 32.10 -6.39 -15.24
N ILE A 37 30.82 -6.74 -15.10
CA ILE A 37 29.72 -6.19 -15.91
C ILE A 37 29.59 -4.69 -15.67
N ASP A 38 29.59 -4.24 -14.41
CA ASP A 38 29.53 -2.82 -14.05
C ASP A 38 30.69 -2.03 -14.68
N ALA A 39 31.90 -2.61 -14.69
CA ALA A 39 33.06 -2.02 -15.33
C ALA A 39 32.85 -1.86 -16.85
N TYR A 40 32.31 -2.87 -17.54
CA TYR A 40 31.99 -2.77 -18.97
C TYR A 40 30.86 -1.79 -19.29
N LEU A 41 29.88 -1.65 -18.41
CA LEU A 41 28.76 -0.73 -18.61
C LEU A 41 29.15 0.73 -18.36
N SER A 42 30.18 0.97 -17.55
CA SER A 42 30.71 2.30 -17.24
C SER A 42 31.76 2.77 -18.26
N ASP A 43 32.30 1.85 -19.06
CA ASP A 43 33.29 2.13 -20.09
C ASP A 43 32.62 2.79 -21.31
N THR A 44 32.81 4.11 -21.44
CA THR A 44 32.23 4.94 -22.51
C THR A 44 33.23 5.25 -23.63
N ASP A 45 34.50 4.90 -23.44
CA ASP A 45 35.61 5.21 -24.33
C ASP A 45 36.08 3.96 -25.10
N GLY A 46 35.37 3.59 -26.18
CA GLY A 46 35.98 2.75 -27.23
C GLY A 46 35.02 1.88 -28.05
N GLU A 47 35.38 1.71 -29.33
CA GLU A 47 34.81 0.80 -30.34
C GLU A 47 34.43 -0.58 -29.80
N GLU A 48 33.50 -1.30 -30.46
CA GLU A 48 33.06 -2.69 -30.19
C GLU A 48 34.17 -3.60 -29.60
N THR A 49 34.40 -3.50 -28.29
CA THR A 49 35.35 -4.34 -27.57
C THR A 49 34.64 -5.61 -27.17
N ASP A 50 35.25 -6.76 -27.47
CA ASP A 50 34.82 -8.09 -27.00
C ASP A 50 34.65 -8.09 -25.47
N ARG A 51 33.41 -7.95 -24.99
CA ARG A 51 33.06 -7.88 -23.56
C ARG A 51 33.15 -9.26 -22.92
N ARG A 52 34.38 -9.69 -22.66
CA ARG A 52 34.67 -11.05 -22.18
C ARG A 52 34.90 -11.09 -20.68
N ILE A 53 34.27 -12.06 -20.02
CA ILE A 53 34.50 -12.39 -18.61
C ILE A 53 34.84 -13.88 -18.52
N THR A 54 35.97 -14.21 -17.92
CA THR A 54 36.44 -15.59 -17.76
C THR A 54 36.50 -15.96 -16.29
N VAL A 55 35.81 -17.04 -15.92
CA VAL A 55 35.85 -17.64 -14.59
C VAL A 55 36.47 -19.02 -14.70
N ASN A 56 37.57 -19.23 -14.00
CA ASN A 56 38.29 -20.50 -13.97
C ASN A 56 38.68 -20.86 -12.54
N TRP A 57 38.93 -22.15 -12.32
CA TRP A 57 39.48 -22.63 -11.07
C TRP A 57 40.37 -23.85 -11.30
N SER A 58 41.32 -24.05 -10.40
CA SER A 58 42.29 -25.14 -10.43
C SER A 58 41.62 -26.51 -10.41
N ASN A 59 42.24 -27.49 -11.05
CA ASN A 59 41.83 -28.88 -10.96
C ASN A 59 42.47 -29.56 -9.74
N ASP A 60 41.98 -30.75 -9.38
CA ASP A 60 42.51 -31.51 -8.24
C ASP A 60 43.97 -31.98 -8.41
N THR A 61 44.50 -31.95 -9.62
CA THR A 61 45.92 -32.23 -9.91
C THR A 61 46.88 -31.17 -9.36
N VAL A 62 46.39 -29.96 -9.07
CA VAL A 62 47.19 -28.90 -8.45
C VAL A 62 47.26 -29.15 -6.95
N GLY A 63 48.46 -29.07 -6.36
CA GLY A 63 48.65 -29.21 -4.92
C GLY A 63 47.79 -28.22 -4.13
N ALA A 64 47.22 -28.65 -3.00
CA ALA A 64 46.18 -27.91 -2.27
C ALA A 64 46.53 -26.44 -1.96
N ALA A 65 47.80 -26.18 -1.60
CA ALA A 65 48.29 -24.83 -1.30
C ALA A 65 48.34 -23.89 -2.51
N ASN A 66 48.42 -24.44 -3.73
CA ASN A 66 48.56 -23.68 -4.98
C ASN A 66 47.25 -23.61 -5.78
N ARG A 67 46.15 -24.16 -5.25
CA ARG A 67 44.84 -24.12 -5.92
C ARG A 67 44.28 -22.71 -5.86
N THR A 68 43.73 -22.27 -6.98
CA THR A 68 43.16 -20.93 -7.13
C THR A 68 41.78 -20.94 -7.80
N ILE A 69 41.02 -19.88 -7.54
CA ILE A 69 39.86 -19.45 -8.33
C ILE A 69 40.25 -18.12 -8.98
N GLU A 70 40.03 -17.99 -10.29
CA GLU A 70 40.42 -16.83 -11.08
C GLU A 70 39.20 -16.25 -11.82
N ILE A 71 39.02 -14.93 -11.69
CA ILE A 71 38.04 -14.15 -12.45
C ILE A 71 38.83 -13.08 -13.20
N VAL A 72 38.65 -13.02 -14.51
CA VAL A 72 39.36 -12.10 -15.40
C VAL A 72 38.37 -11.42 -16.33
N ASP A 73 38.44 -10.10 -16.42
CA ASP A 73 37.76 -9.28 -17.41
C ASP A 73 38.75 -8.45 -18.22
N ALA A 74 38.27 -7.88 -19.32
CA ALA A 74 38.99 -7.00 -20.22
C ALA A 74 38.31 -5.61 -20.31
N ALA A 75 37.67 -5.16 -19.23
CA ALA A 75 37.04 -3.84 -19.16
C ALA A 75 38.10 -2.71 -19.04
N GLY A 76 37.68 -1.46 -18.86
CA GLY A 76 38.58 -0.29 -18.78
C GLY A 76 39.64 -0.34 -17.68
N GLY A 77 39.47 -1.19 -16.65
CA GLY A 77 40.41 -1.35 -15.52
C GLY A 77 40.40 -0.19 -14.53
N MET A 78 41.29 -0.24 -13.53
CA MET A 78 41.34 0.71 -12.41
C MET A 78 42.75 1.24 -12.15
N SER A 79 42.83 2.51 -11.75
CA SER A 79 44.03 3.05 -11.08
C SER A 79 44.21 2.46 -9.69
N ILE A 80 45.39 2.67 -9.08
CA ILE A 80 45.66 2.17 -7.72
C ILE A 80 44.72 2.78 -6.67
N ASP A 81 44.33 4.05 -6.82
CA ASP A 81 43.42 4.74 -5.90
C ASP A 81 41.99 4.18 -6.02
N GLN A 82 41.51 3.99 -7.25
CA GLN A 82 40.22 3.33 -7.51
C GLN A 82 40.21 1.89 -6.98
N LEU A 83 41.31 1.16 -7.15
CA LEU A 83 41.46 -0.21 -6.66
C LEU A 83 41.47 -0.26 -5.12
N GLN A 84 42.12 0.70 -4.45
CA GLN A 84 42.10 0.82 -2.98
C GLN A 84 40.67 0.99 -2.47
N ASP A 85 39.89 1.83 -3.13
CA ASP A 85 38.50 2.07 -2.80
C ASP A 85 37.61 0.83 -3.08
N ALA A 86 37.85 0.12 -4.18
CA ALA A 86 37.12 -1.09 -4.54
C ALA A 86 37.32 -2.26 -3.54
N VAL A 87 38.51 -2.36 -2.92
CA VAL A 87 38.78 -3.39 -1.90
C VAL A 87 38.37 -2.96 -0.49
N ARG A 88 38.12 -1.67 -0.24
CA ARG A 88 37.72 -1.16 1.07
C ARG A 88 36.29 -1.59 1.40
N ALA A 89 36.13 -2.30 2.52
CA ALA A 89 34.82 -2.77 2.95
C ALA A 89 33.87 -1.61 3.30
N GLY A 90 32.66 -1.66 2.74
CA GLY A 90 31.61 -0.66 2.99
C GLY A 90 31.79 0.62 2.19
N TYR A 91 32.76 0.67 1.28
CA TYR A 91 32.92 1.78 0.35
C TYR A 91 32.28 1.44 -0.99
N THR A 92 31.48 2.35 -1.51
CA THR A 92 30.94 2.28 -2.87
C THR A 92 30.99 3.68 -3.49
N SER A 93 31.60 3.79 -4.66
CA SER A 93 31.51 4.97 -5.52
C SER A 93 30.52 4.75 -6.68
N ASN A 94 29.84 3.60 -6.70
CA ASN A 94 28.92 3.25 -7.76
C ASN A 94 27.65 4.10 -7.69
N ASP A 95 27.10 4.41 -8.85
CA ASP A 95 25.79 5.00 -8.96
C ASP A 95 24.74 3.95 -8.55
N PRO A 96 23.91 4.20 -7.52
CA PRO A 96 22.91 3.23 -7.07
C PRO A 96 21.85 2.92 -8.14
N PHE A 97 21.77 3.71 -9.21
CA PHE A 97 20.76 3.56 -10.25
C PHE A 97 21.18 2.60 -11.35
N ASN A 98 22.35 2.84 -11.96
CA ASN A 98 22.78 2.13 -13.17
C ASN A 98 23.66 0.90 -12.90
N ASN A 99 24.28 0.82 -11.73
CA ASN A 99 25.17 -0.29 -11.39
C ASN A 99 24.43 -1.47 -10.72
N LEU A 100 25.03 -2.65 -10.80
CA LEU A 100 24.62 -3.86 -10.09
C LEU A 100 25.15 -3.88 -8.65
N GLY A 101 26.36 -3.37 -8.43
CA GLY A 101 26.96 -3.23 -7.10
C GLY A 101 26.47 -1.99 -6.36
N LEU A 102 25.74 -2.19 -5.24
CA LEU A 102 25.15 -1.09 -4.44
C LEU A 102 25.78 -0.90 -3.05
N PHE A 103 26.32 -1.97 -2.43
CA PHE A 103 26.60 -1.98 -0.99
C PHE A 103 28.08 -1.89 -0.62
N GLY A 104 29.00 -1.97 -1.58
CA GLY A 104 30.45 -1.87 -1.30
C GLY A 104 31.05 -3.01 -0.47
N VAL A 105 30.33 -4.13 -0.31
CA VAL A 105 30.77 -5.30 0.50
C VAL A 105 30.80 -6.62 -0.28
N GLY A 106 30.21 -6.68 -1.49
CA GLY A 106 30.09 -7.92 -2.27
C GLY A 106 31.43 -8.59 -2.59
N PHE A 107 32.43 -7.80 -2.98
CA PHE A 107 33.80 -8.28 -3.21
C PHE A 107 34.40 -8.90 -1.94
N ASN A 108 34.30 -8.20 -0.81
CA ASN A 108 34.87 -8.62 0.47
C ASN A 108 34.21 -9.89 1.00
N ILE A 109 32.88 -9.98 0.92
CA ILE A 109 32.12 -11.18 1.30
C ILE A 109 32.54 -12.36 0.42
N SER A 110 32.54 -12.19 -0.90
CA SER A 110 32.80 -13.27 -1.86
C SER A 110 34.21 -13.82 -1.74
N THR A 111 35.20 -12.94 -1.68
CA THR A 111 36.62 -13.34 -1.57
C THR A 111 36.93 -13.99 -0.23
N ALA A 112 36.43 -13.45 0.89
CA ALA A 112 36.59 -14.05 2.21
C ALA A 112 35.80 -15.35 2.38
N ARG A 113 34.69 -15.54 1.64
CA ARG A 113 33.92 -16.80 1.63
C ARG A 113 34.65 -17.90 0.87
N LEU A 114 35.35 -17.56 -0.22
CA LEU A 114 35.98 -18.53 -1.11
C LEU A 114 37.38 -18.95 -0.65
N GLY A 115 38.19 -18.05 -0.09
CA GLY A 115 39.57 -18.36 0.31
C GLY A 115 40.13 -17.47 1.41
N GLU A 116 41.35 -17.79 1.86
CA GLU A 116 42.04 -17.02 2.90
C GLU A 116 43.04 -16.00 2.32
N GLU A 117 43.26 -16.01 1.01
CA GLU A 117 44.16 -15.07 0.31
C GLU A 117 43.50 -14.58 -0.97
N THR A 118 43.62 -13.28 -1.27
CA THR A 118 43.12 -12.69 -2.51
C THR A 118 44.15 -11.76 -3.10
N THR A 119 44.49 -11.96 -4.37
CA THR A 119 45.29 -11.03 -5.16
C THR A 119 44.38 -10.40 -6.19
N ILE A 120 44.30 -9.07 -6.21
CA ILE A 120 43.61 -8.31 -7.24
C ILE A 120 44.62 -7.42 -7.93
N ILE A 121 44.69 -7.52 -9.26
CA ILE A 121 45.48 -6.65 -10.12
C ILE A 121 44.56 -6.06 -11.19
N SER A 122 44.75 -4.79 -11.50
CA SER A 122 44.00 -4.10 -12.54
C SER A 122 44.93 -3.21 -13.34
N THR A 123 44.52 -2.89 -14.55
CA THR A 123 45.27 -1.97 -15.40
C THR A 123 44.41 -1.33 -16.47
N ARG A 124 44.74 -0.09 -16.85
CA ARG A 124 44.02 0.67 -17.87
C ARG A 124 44.82 0.73 -19.16
N ARG A 125 44.15 0.96 -20.28
CA ARG A 125 44.82 1.12 -21.58
C ARG A 125 45.88 2.22 -21.50
N GLY A 126 47.08 1.93 -21.97
CA GLY A 126 48.21 2.88 -21.94
C GLY A 126 49.03 2.92 -20.64
N ASP A 127 48.53 2.35 -19.52
CA ASP A 127 49.36 2.16 -18.32
C ASP A 127 50.49 1.14 -18.63
N ALA A 128 51.69 1.32 -18.06
CA ALA A 128 52.85 0.43 -18.31
C ALA A 128 52.82 -0.87 -17.48
N ASP A 129 52.17 -0.82 -16.31
CA ASP A 129 52.16 -1.91 -15.34
C ASP A 129 50.71 -2.30 -14.98
N TRP A 130 50.52 -3.57 -14.65
CA TRP A 130 49.48 -4.04 -13.76
C TRP A 130 49.77 -3.58 -12.35
N VAL A 131 48.79 -2.99 -11.68
CA VAL A 131 48.89 -2.53 -10.29
C VAL A 131 47.81 -3.21 -9.45
N GLY A 132 48.08 -3.47 -8.18
CA GLY A 132 47.11 -4.17 -7.35
C GLY A 132 47.55 -4.39 -5.93
N VAL A 133 46.82 -5.24 -5.21
CA VAL A 133 47.11 -5.58 -3.82
C VAL A 133 46.99 -7.08 -3.58
N LYS A 134 47.76 -7.58 -2.62
CA LYS A 134 47.60 -8.93 -2.06
C LYS A 134 47.05 -8.84 -0.65
N ILE A 135 45.86 -9.40 -0.45
CA ILE A 135 45.12 -9.43 0.79
C ILE A 135 45.29 -10.82 1.42
N ASP A 136 46.07 -10.89 2.50
CA ASP A 136 46.15 -12.08 3.36
C ASP A 136 45.37 -11.78 4.65
N PHE A 137 44.21 -12.42 4.82
CA PHE A 137 43.34 -12.13 5.97
C PHE A 137 44.00 -12.43 7.32
N GLN A 138 44.84 -13.47 7.39
CA GLN A 138 45.52 -13.83 8.63
C GLN A 138 46.57 -12.77 8.98
N GLN A 139 47.35 -12.33 8.00
CA GLN A 139 48.36 -11.28 8.19
C GLN A 139 47.74 -9.94 8.63
N LEU A 140 46.60 -9.55 8.06
CA LEU A 140 45.87 -8.34 8.47
C LEU A 140 45.36 -8.44 9.92
N ILE A 141 44.83 -9.60 10.30
CA ILE A 141 44.36 -9.85 11.68
C ILE A 141 45.52 -9.77 12.68
N ASP A 142 46.64 -10.43 12.37
CA ASP A 142 47.80 -10.50 13.27
C ASP A 142 48.46 -9.12 13.45
N SER A 143 48.54 -8.33 12.38
CA SER A 143 49.05 -6.95 12.41
C SER A 143 48.06 -5.94 13.00
N LYS A 144 46.78 -6.31 13.12
CA LYS A 144 45.65 -5.44 13.53
C LYS A 144 45.53 -4.16 12.68
N ARG A 145 45.96 -4.22 11.43
CA ARG A 145 45.96 -3.10 10.48
C ARG A 145 45.42 -3.54 9.13
N PHE A 146 44.83 -2.61 8.38
CA PHE A 146 44.37 -2.83 7.01
C PHE A 146 45.46 -2.49 5.98
N ASP A 147 46.67 -2.97 6.22
CA ASP A 147 47.83 -2.68 5.37
C ASP A 147 48.08 -3.86 4.42
N ALA A 148 47.61 -3.76 3.18
CA ALA A 148 47.85 -4.76 2.14
C ALA A 148 49.03 -4.33 1.23
N PRO A 149 50.01 -5.22 0.96
CA PRO A 149 51.13 -4.90 0.08
C PRO A 149 50.68 -4.64 -1.36
N ILE A 150 51.22 -3.58 -1.96
CA ILE A 150 51.02 -3.23 -3.37
C ILE A 150 51.85 -4.17 -4.25
N ILE A 151 51.21 -4.72 -5.29
CA ILE A 151 51.86 -5.50 -6.34
C ILE A 151 51.94 -4.66 -7.60
N ARG A 152 53.08 -4.72 -8.29
CA ARG A 152 53.26 -4.21 -9.65
C ARG A 152 53.82 -5.29 -10.57
N LYS A 153 53.31 -5.35 -11.79
CA LYS A 153 53.79 -6.29 -12.82
C LYS A 153 53.74 -5.62 -14.18
N THR A 154 54.88 -5.55 -14.87
CA THR A 154 54.96 -4.93 -16.20
C THR A 154 54.09 -5.66 -17.22
N LYS A 155 53.38 -4.88 -18.06
CA LYS A 155 52.57 -5.42 -19.14
C LYS A 155 53.43 -5.94 -20.28
N ASN A 156 52.90 -6.94 -20.98
CA ASN A 156 53.48 -7.38 -22.25
C ASN A 156 52.92 -6.57 -23.44
N ASP A 157 51.67 -6.09 -23.32
CA ASP A 157 50.98 -5.30 -24.34
C ASP A 157 50.42 -4.01 -23.72
N PRO A 158 50.80 -2.81 -24.21
CA PRO A 158 50.26 -1.54 -23.75
C PRO A 158 48.74 -1.38 -23.93
N ASN A 159 48.14 -2.14 -24.87
CA ASN A 159 46.70 -2.14 -25.11
C ASN A 159 45.93 -3.05 -24.14
N GLU A 160 46.62 -3.88 -23.36
CA GLU A 160 46.01 -4.73 -22.35
C GLU A 160 45.37 -3.85 -21.25
N CYS A 161 44.08 -4.08 -20.99
CA CYS A 161 43.31 -3.48 -19.92
C CYS A 161 42.39 -4.52 -19.28
N GLY A 162 41.93 -4.23 -18.07
CA GLY A 162 40.99 -5.08 -17.34
C GLY A 162 41.42 -5.37 -15.91
N THR A 163 40.72 -6.30 -15.28
CA THR A 163 40.98 -6.71 -13.91
C THR A 163 41.12 -8.22 -13.80
N LYS A 164 42.08 -8.68 -12.99
CA LYS A 164 42.27 -10.08 -12.62
C LYS A 164 42.20 -10.23 -11.11
N ILE A 165 41.26 -11.07 -10.66
CA ILE A 165 41.07 -11.46 -9.27
C ILE A 165 41.49 -12.93 -9.14
N THR A 166 42.44 -13.20 -8.27
CA THR A 166 42.93 -14.55 -7.96
C THR A 166 42.74 -14.82 -6.47
N ILE A 167 41.90 -15.79 -6.15
CA ILE A 167 41.63 -16.24 -4.79
C ILE A 167 42.46 -17.49 -4.55
N GLY A 168 43.28 -17.48 -3.51
CA GLY A 168 44.18 -18.57 -3.11
C GLY A 168 43.87 -19.05 -1.69
N ARG A 169 44.55 -20.12 -1.26
CA ARG A 169 44.27 -20.82 0.02
C ARG A 169 42.76 -21.06 0.18
N ILE A 170 42.19 -21.72 -0.82
CA ILE A 170 40.75 -21.98 -0.93
C ILE A 170 40.26 -22.73 0.31
N LYS A 171 39.13 -22.28 0.87
CA LYS A 171 38.53 -22.92 2.06
C LYS A 171 38.10 -24.36 1.74
N SER A 172 38.09 -25.20 2.77
CA SER A 172 37.77 -26.62 2.63
C SER A 172 36.39 -26.81 2.00
N GLY A 173 36.28 -27.77 1.06
CA GLY A 173 35.03 -28.11 0.39
C GLY A 173 34.65 -27.22 -0.81
N ILE A 174 35.11 -25.97 -0.88
CA ILE A 174 34.72 -25.02 -1.96
C ILE A 174 35.10 -25.54 -3.35
N LEU A 175 36.34 -25.99 -3.56
CA LEU A 175 36.77 -26.46 -4.88
C LEU A 175 36.09 -27.77 -5.30
N THR A 176 35.83 -28.65 -4.33
CA THR A 176 35.05 -29.87 -4.55
C THR A 176 33.62 -29.52 -4.96
N GLU A 177 32.99 -28.54 -4.31
CA GLU A 177 31.67 -28.06 -4.70
C GLU A 177 31.67 -27.44 -6.11
N LEU A 178 32.62 -26.54 -6.41
CA LEU A 178 32.77 -25.94 -7.74
C LEU A 178 32.88 -26.99 -8.85
N SER A 179 33.64 -28.06 -8.60
CA SER A 179 33.87 -29.12 -9.58
C SER A 179 32.67 -30.06 -9.70
N THR A 180 32.05 -30.46 -8.59
CA THR A 180 30.90 -31.37 -8.59
C THR A 180 29.61 -30.72 -9.07
N LYS A 181 29.41 -29.43 -8.78
CA LYS A 181 28.23 -28.64 -9.16
C LYS A 181 28.49 -27.72 -10.36
N GLU A 182 29.59 -27.89 -11.10
CA GLU A 182 29.95 -27.01 -12.24
C GLU A 182 28.75 -26.75 -13.18
N ALA A 183 28.03 -27.80 -13.56
CA ALA A 183 26.89 -27.71 -14.47
C ALA A 183 25.70 -26.95 -13.87
N GLU A 184 25.45 -27.09 -12.57
CA GLU A 184 24.39 -26.39 -11.84
C GLU A 184 24.74 -24.90 -11.70
N ILE A 185 25.97 -24.59 -11.32
CA ILE A 185 26.49 -23.22 -11.22
C ILE A 185 26.37 -22.53 -12.58
N ARG A 186 26.85 -23.19 -13.65
CA ARG A 186 26.75 -22.67 -15.01
C ARG A 186 25.30 -22.37 -15.39
N ARG A 187 24.39 -23.33 -15.18
CA ARG A 187 22.96 -23.16 -15.48
C ARG A 187 22.33 -22.02 -14.66
N ARG A 188 22.74 -21.84 -13.41
CA ARG A 188 22.26 -20.73 -12.57
C ARG A 188 22.72 -19.39 -13.11
N LEU A 189 23.98 -19.26 -13.50
CA LEU A 189 24.53 -18.03 -14.10
C LEU A 189 23.90 -17.73 -15.47
N GLU A 190 23.65 -18.77 -16.28
CA GLU A 190 22.92 -18.67 -17.56
C GLU A 190 21.49 -18.12 -17.38
N LEU A 191 20.83 -18.46 -16.27
CA LEU A 191 19.52 -17.89 -15.92
C LEU A 191 19.66 -16.45 -15.42
N VAL A 192 20.54 -16.20 -14.45
CA VAL A 192 20.73 -14.88 -13.81
C VAL A 192 21.06 -13.79 -14.84
N TYR A 193 21.97 -14.10 -15.76
CA TYR A 193 22.45 -13.16 -16.77
C TYR A 193 21.79 -13.32 -18.14
N ALA A 194 20.71 -14.11 -18.26
CA ALA A 194 20.02 -14.33 -19.54
C ALA A 194 19.72 -13.03 -20.32
N PRO A 195 19.26 -11.93 -19.69
CA PRO A 195 19.02 -10.68 -20.42
C PRO A 195 20.31 -10.07 -20.96
N LEU A 196 21.37 -9.98 -20.14
CA LEU A 196 22.65 -9.40 -20.53
C LEU A 196 23.39 -10.23 -21.60
N LEU A 197 23.32 -11.56 -21.50
CA LEU A 197 23.85 -12.49 -22.50
C LEU A 197 23.11 -12.42 -23.84
N SER A 198 21.86 -11.94 -23.85
CA SER A 198 21.05 -11.84 -25.08
C SER A 198 21.17 -10.46 -25.74
N GLU A 199 21.23 -9.38 -24.96
CA GLU A 199 21.03 -8.02 -25.46
C GLU A 199 22.32 -7.18 -25.50
N ARG A 200 23.36 -7.52 -24.71
CA ARG A 200 24.50 -6.62 -24.44
C ARG A 200 25.86 -7.12 -24.92
N ASP A 201 25.86 -8.19 -25.72
CA ASP A 201 27.06 -8.84 -26.30
C ASP A 201 28.13 -9.17 -25.25
N ILE A 202 27.72 -9.54 -24.04
CA ILE A 202 28.63 -9.95 -22.97
C ILE A 202 28.87 -11.45 -23.09
N THR A 203 30.14 -11.84 -23.23
CA THR A 203 30.55 -13.24 -23.28
C THR A 203 31.14 -13.67 -21.96
N ILE A 204 30.40 -14.51 -21.23
CA ILE A 204 30.88 -15.11 -19.98
C ILE A 204 31.29 -16.56 -20.25
N THR A 205 32.49 -16.94 -19.80
CA THR A 205 33.03 -18.30 -19.93
C THR A 205 33.36 -18.85 -18.55
N VAL A 206 32.79 -20.01 -18.20
CA VAL A 206 33.06 -20.72 -16.93
C VAL A 206 33.70 -22.07 -17.26
N LYS A 207 34.92 -22.33 -16.75
CA LYS A 207 35.68 -23.55 -17.07
C LYS A 207 35.79 -23.81 -18.58
N ASN A 208 36.12 -22.77 -19.32
CA ASN A 208 36.25 -22.78 -20.79
C ASN A 208 34.94 -23.10 -21.54
N LYS A 209 33.78 -23.07 -20.87
CA LYS A 209 32.46 -23.21 -21.50
C LYS A 209 31.73 -21.87 -21.48
N GLN A 210 31.39 -21.38 -22.67
CA GLN A 210 30.61 -20.15 -22.82
C GLN A 210 29.19 -20.36 -22.29
N LEU A 211 28.70 -19.39 -21.50
CA LEU A 211 27.32 -19.34 -21.03
C LEU A 211 26.38 -19.02 -22.19
N ARG A 212 25.18 -19.61 -22.18
CA ARG A 212 24.12 -19.31 -23.15
C ARG A 212 22.87 -18.78 -22.44
N PRO A 213 22.20 -17.77 -22.98
CA PRO A 213 20.98 -17.24 -22.36
C PRO A 213 19.89 -18.31 -22.31
N GLN A 214 19.28 -18.49 -21.14
CA GLN A 214 18.14 -19.39 -20.95
C GLN A 214 16.84 -18.60 -21.08
N MET A 215 16.19 -18.69 -22.24
CA MET A 215 14.94 -18.00 -22.55
C MET A 215 13.72 -18.78 -22.08
N HIS A 216 12.61 -18.06 -21.83
CA HIS A 216 11.32 -18.69 -21.56
C HIS A 216 10.72 -19.33 -22.83
N CYS A 217 10.26 -20.57 -22.72
CA CYS A 217 9.55 -21.28 -23.80
C CYS A 217 8.07 -20.87 -23.82
N ALA A 218 7.80 -19.63 -24.21
CA ALA A 218 6.47 -19.01 -24.18
C ALA A 218 5.80 -18.97 -25.57
N TRP A 219 4.47 -18.97 -25.59
CA TRP A 219 3.68 -18.70 -26.79
C TRP A 219 3.96 -17.31 -27.35
N SER A 220 3.85 -17.14 -28.67
CA SER A 220 4.04 -15.84 -29.29
C SER A 220 2.89 -14.87 -28.96
N GLU A 221 3.16 -13.58 -29.09
CA GLU A 221 2.15 -12.51 -28.92
C GLU A 221 1.00 -12.58 -29.93
N SER A 222 1.19 -13.30 -31.05
CA SER A 222 0.16 -13.53 -32.06
C SER A 222 -0.93 -14.50 -31.61
N ARG A 223 -0.69 -15.27 -30.53
CA ARG A 223 -1.67 -16.24 -30.01
C ARG A 223 -2.53 -15.61 -28.95
N TYR A 224 -3.81 -15.99 -28.91
CA TYR A 224 -4.77 -15.52 -27.93
C TYR A 224 -5.81 -16.61 -27.64
N VAL A 225 -6.53 -16.44 -26.54
CA VAL A 225 -7.74 -17.21 -26.21
C VAL A 225 -8.91 -16.27 -25.99
N ARG A 226 -10.15 -16.75 -26.15
CA ARG A 226 -11.34 -15.92 -25.92
C ARG A 226 -11.81 -16.08 -24.47
N TYR A 227 -11.95 -14.98 -23.74
CA TYR A 227 -12.45 -14.95 -22.37
C TYR A 227 -13.36 -13.73 -22.19
N ASN A 228 -14.57 -13.92 -21.65
CA ASN A 228 -15.58 -12.85 -21.50
C ASN A 228 -15.79 -12.01 -22.78
N ASN A 229 -15.94 -12.68 -23.94
CA ASN A 229 -16.06 -12.07 -25.26
C ASN A 229 -14.87 -11.22 -25.75
N GLN A 230 -13.75 -11.22 -25.03
CA GLN A 230 -12.53 -10.52 -25.40
C GLN A 230 -11.42 -11.51 -25.78
N ASN A 231 -10.54 -11.10 -26.69
CA ASN A 231 -9.33 -11.86 -27.00
C ASN A 231 -8.26 -11.49 -25.99
N VAL A 232 -7.85 -12.45 -25.17
CA VAL A 232 -6.76 -12.31 -24.21
C VAL A 232 -5.49 -12.89 -24.85
N PRO A 233 -4.45 -12.08 -25.09
CA PRO A 233 -3.24 -12.55 -25.73
C PRO A 233 -2.42 -13.46 -24.80
N ALA A 234 -1.69 -14.40 -25.38
CA ALA A 234 -0.83 -15.33 -24.65
C ALA A 234 0.42 -14.64 -24.10
N ARG A 235 0.71 -13.42 -24.56
CA ARG A 235 1.77 -12.55 -24.06
C ARG A 235 1.24 -11.13 -23.93
N ILE A 236 1.38 -10.54 -22.75
CA ILE A 236 1.02 -9.16 -22.43
C ILE A 236 2.32 -8.41 -22.16
N ASN A 237 2.60 -7.40 -22.98
CA ASN A 237 3.71 -6.48 -22.74
C ASN A 237 3.32 -5.47 -21.66
N ILE A 238 4.26 -5.16 -20.78
CA ILE A 238 4.11 -4.25 -19.66
C ILE A 238 4.98 -3.03 -19.93
N ASP A 239 4.36 -1.86 -19.88
CA ASP A 239 5.04 -0.57 -19.85
C ASP A 239 4.14 0.39 -19.08
N ARG A 240 4.51 0.67 -17.83
CA ARG A 240 3.72 1.49 -16.90
C ARG A 240 4.62 2.39 -16.08
N VAL A 241 4.22 3.65 -15.96
CA VAL A 241 4.82 4.59 -15.00
C VAL A 241 3.97 4.54 -13.72
N LEU A 242 4.61 4.18 -12.60
CA LEU A 242 3.97 4.04 -11.28
C LEU A 242 4.05 5.33 -10.44
N GLY A 243 4.52 6.42 -11.04
CA GLY A 243 4.77 7.72 -10.40
C GLY A 243 6.24 7.97 -10.12
N SER A 244 6.55 9.13 -9.55
CA SER A 244 7.89 9.52 -9.10
C SER A 244 7.99 9.55 -7.58
N ALA A 245 9.20 9.38 -7.05
CA ALA A 245 9.50 9.57 -5.63
C ALA A 245 10.92 10.10 -5.44
N LEU A 246 11.14 10.86 -4.36
CA LEU A 246 12.47 11.31 -3.97
C LEU A 246 13.28 10.14 -3.38
N PHE A 247 14.52 10.02 -3.82
CA PHE A 247 15.48 9.00 -3.41
C PHE A 247 16.70 9.65 -2.78
N ASP A 248 17.09 9.17 -1.60
CA ASP A 248 18.33 9.58 -0.92
C ASP A 248 19.46 8.63 -1.31
N VAL A 249 20.42 9.15 -2.08
CA VAL A 249 21.59 8.43 -2.60
C VAL A 249 22.50 7.96 -1.47
N ILE A 250 22.62 8.71 -0.38
CA ILE A 250 23.50 8.38 0.75
C ILE A 250 22.88 7.27 1.60
N ARG A 251 21.58 7.38 1.88
CA ARG A 251 20.84 6.37 2.65
C ARG A 251 20.44 5.15 1.80
N ASN A 252 20.58 5.25 0.48
CA ASN A 252 20.18 4.26 -0.51
C ASN A 252 18.73 3.77 -0.32
N ARG A 253 17.80 4.72 -0.15
CA ARG A 253 16.37 4.45 0.02
C ARG A 253 15.49 5.56 -0.54
N TYR A 254 14.24 5.23 -0.86
CA TYR A 254 13.22 6.25 -1.08
C TYR A 254 12.86 6.96 0.21
N LEU A 255 12.57 8.25 0.11
CA LEU A 255 11.99 9.03 1.20
C LEU A 255 10.54 8.61 1.42
N THR A 256 10.10 8.62 2.67
CA THR A 256 8.67 8.49 2.98
C THR A 256 7.92 9.74 2.50
N PRO A 257 6.59 9.69 2.33
CA PRO A 257 5.80 10.87 1.97
C PRO A 257 6.05 12.07 2.90
N ASP A 258 6.11 11.83 4.21
CA ASP A 258 6.37 12.85 5.23
C ASP A 258 7.78 13.46 5.08
N GLU A 259 8.80 12.64 4.82
CA GLU A 259 10.18 13.12 4.60
C GLU A 259 10.31 13.90 3.29
N ALA A 260 9.54 13.54 2.27
CA ALA A 260 9.57 14.21 0.97
C ALA A 260 8.86 15.57 0.98
N GLU A 261 7.88 15.77 1.87
CA GLU A 261 7.08 17.00 1.95
C GLU A 261 7.96 18.24 2.20
N GLU A 262 8.95 18.13 3.09
CA GLU A 262 9.90 19.21 3.38
C GLU A 262 10.68 19.64 2.13
N TYR A 263 11.12 18.68 1.30
CA TYR A 263 11.85 18.94 0.07
C TYR A 263 10.96 19.54 -1.01
N TYR A 264 9.73 19.06 -1.17
CA TYR A 264 8.78 19.63 -2.12
C TYR A 264 8.36 21.05 -1.73
N ALA A 265 8.18 21.34 -0.44
CA ALA A 265 7.91 22.70 0.05
C ALA A 265 9.10 23.64 -0.26
N ALA A 266 10.32 23.23 0.03
CA ALA A 266 11.52 24.01 -0.30
C ALA A 266 11.66 24.25 -1.81
N GLN A 267 11.31 23.26 -2.64
CA GLN A 267 11.30 23.41 -4.10
C GLN A 267 10.27 24.46 -4.58
N GLN A 268 9.09 24.51 -3.96
CA GLN A 268 8.07 25.53 -4.26
C GLN A 268 8.54 26.94 -3.87
N GLU A 269 9.37 27.06 -2.83
CA GLU A 269 10.02 28.31 -2.43
C GLU A 269 11.22 28.68 -3.32
N GLY A 270 11.55 27.87 -4.32
CA GLY A 270 12.61 28.11 -5.29
C GLY A 270 13.98 27.53 -4.91
N HIS A 271 14.06 26.72 -3.85
CA HIS A 271 15.28 26.02 -3.47
C HIS A 271 15.47 24.75 -4.31
N ALA A 272 16.69 24.51 -4.82
CA ALA A 272 17.00 23.26 -5.50
C ALA A 272 17.14 22.10 -4.50
N PHE A 273 16.85 20.87 -4.93
CA PHE A 273 17.13 19.68 -4.13
C PHE A 273 18.62 19.57 -3.81
N PRO A 274 19.00 19.13 -2.60
CA PRO A 274 20.39 18.77 -2.31
C PRO A 274 20.91 17.71 -3.29
N SER A 275 22.21 17.71 -3.57
CA SER A 275 22.83 16.82 -4.57
C SER A 275 22.66 15.31 -4.33
N HIS A 276 22.34 14.91 -3.09
CA HIS A 276 22.10 13.51 -2.71
C HIS A 276 20.63 13.11 -2.79
N ILE A 277 19.71 14.07 -3.02
CA ILE A 277 18.28 13.82 -3.19
C ILE A 277 17.95 13.91 -4.67
N VAL A 278 17.44 12.82 -5.22
CA VAL A 278 17.13 12.70 -6.65
C VAL A 278 15.68 12.24 -6.81
N GLU A 279 14.91 12.93 -7.64
CA GLU A 279 13.59 12.47 -8.03
C GLU A 279 13.72 11.34 -9.07
N ARG A 280 13.06 10.21 -8.81
CA ARG A 280 13.10 9.05 -9.70
C ARG A 280 11.71 8.67 -10.17
N GLU A 281 11.55 8.55 -11.48
CA GLU A 281 10.40 7.90 -12.08
C GLU A 281 10.49 6.38 -11.90
N LYS A 282 9.40 5.77 -11.41
CA LYS A 282 9.27 4.33 -11.24
C LYS A 282 8.60 3.73 -12.47
N ARG A 283 9.39 3.38 -13.48
CA ARG A 283 8.87 2.74 -14.71
C ARG A 283 9.01 1.23 -14.64
N LEU A 284 7.87 0.54 -14.66
CA LEU A 284 7.76 -0.91 -14.74
C LEU A 284 7.64 -1.32 -16.21
N THR A 285 8.60 -2.07 -16.73
CA THR A 285 8.54 -2.62 -18.09
C THR A 285 8.70 -4.14 -18.07
N GLY A 286 8.42 -4.80 -19.20
CA GLY A 286 8.65 -6.24 -19.35
C GLY A 286 7.47 -6.93 -20.04
N TRP A 287 7.25 -8.20 -19.71
CA TRP A 287 6.16 -8.98 -20.28
C TRP A 287 5.75 -10.13 -19.36
N LEU A 288 4.46 -10.48 -19.40
CA LEU A 288 3.93 -11.71 -18.82
C LEU A 288 3.35 -12.56 -19.94
N GLY A 289 3.41 -13.87 -19.82
CA GLY A 289 2.87 -14.75 -20.84
C GLY A 289 2.73 -16.19 -20.41
N ILE A 290 2.34 -16.98 -21.39
CA ILE A 290 1.96 -18.37 -21.21
C ILE A 290 3.04 -19.27 -21.79
N GLN A 291 3.61 -20.11 -20.95
CA GLN A 291 4.51 -21.19 -21.31
C GLN A 291 3.79 -22.24 -22.16
N ARG A 292 4.53 -22.83 -23.10
CA ARG A 292 4.02 -23.81 -24.06
C ARG A 292 3.74 -25.20 -23.47
N TYR A 293 4.11 -25.42 -22.20
CA TYR A 293 3.84 -26.62 -21.40
C TYR A 293 3.48 -26.20 -19.97
N ALA A 294 3.02 -27.15 -19.15
CA ALA A 294 2.80 -26.95 -17.72
C ALA A 294 3.77 -27.79 -16.89
N ASP A 295 4.29 -27.21 -15.82
CA ASP A 295 5.24 -27.86 -14.92
C ASP A 295 5.06 -27.45 -13.45
N PRO A 296 5.21 -28.37 -12.47
CA PRO A 296 5.14 -28.03 -11.05
C PRO A 296 6.21 -27.04 -10.57
N ASN A 297 7.36 -27.00 -11.24
CA ASN A 297 8.51 -26.19 -10.81
C ASN A 297 8.84 -25.08 -11.78
N ASP A 298 8.73 -25.33 -13.09
CA ASP A 298 9.18 -24.45 -14.17
C ASP A 298 8.13 -23.41 -14.59
N PHE A 299 7.69 -22.60 -13.63
CA PHE A 299 6.82 -21.43 -13.85
C PHE A 299 7.13 -20.36 -12.78
N GLY A 300 6.77 -19.11 -13.05
CA GLY A 300 7.21 -18.01 -12.20
C GLY A 300 7.52 -16.75 -12.98
N ILE A 301 7.57 -15.63 -12.26
CA ILE A 301 7.89 -14.33 -12.84
C ILE A 301 9.31 -13.96 -12.42
N ASP A 302 10.13 -13.60 -13.38
CA ASP A 302 11.48 -13.10 -13.13
C ASP A 302 11.44 -11.59 -12.90
N PHE A 303 12.19 -11.11 -11.90
CA PHE A 303 12.36 -9.68 -11.66
C PHE A 303 13.81 -9.30 -11.95
N ILE A 304 13.98 -8.40 -12.90
CA ILE A 304 15.24 -7.98 -13.47
C ILE A 304 15.56 -6.58 -12.97
N ARG A 305 16.81 -6.40 -12.51
CA ARG A 305 17.39 -5.10 -12.20
C ARG A 305 18.67 -4.94 -13.00
N ASN A 306 18.76 -3.90 -13.83
CA ASN A 306 19.92 -3.57 -14.67
C ASN A 306 20.43 -4.78 -15.47
N GLY A 307 19.49 -5.58 -16.01
CA GLY A 307 19.77 -6.79 -16.79
C GLY A 307 20.09 -8.06 -15.98
N ARG A 308 20.25 -7.98 -14.66
CA ARG A 308 20.45 -9.15 -13.77
C ARG A 308 19.12 -9.59 -13.16
N LYS A 309 18.77 -10.87 -13.28
CA LYS A 309 17.62 -11.44 -12.55
C LYS A 309 17.93 -11.51 -11.06
N ILE A 310 17.17 -10.79 -10.24
CA ILE A 310 17.24 -10.81 -8.77
C ILE A 310 16.36 -11.92 -8.22
N LEU A 311 15.10 -11.94 -8.66
CA LEU A 311 14.15 -13.02 -8.41
C LEU A 311 14.02 -13.85 -9.68
N ILE A 312 14.16 -15.17 -9.55
CA ILE A 312 14.07 -16.12 -10.67
C ILE A 312 12.91 -17.05 -10.41
N SER A 313 11.97 -17.10 -11.35
CA SER A 313 10.77 -17.90 -11.31
C SER A 313 10.00 -17.69 -10.00
N ASP A 314 9.86 -16.42 -9.59
CA ASP A 314 9.19 -16.06 -8.37
C ASP A 314 7.70 -16.40 -8.44
N LYS A 315 7.20 -16.99 -7.35
CA LYS A 315 5.81 -17.45 -7.24
C LYS A 315 5.01 -16.65 -6.23
N SER A 316 5.59 -15.59 -5.64
CA SER A 316 4.94 -14.79 -4.61
C SER A 316 3.70 -14.09 -5.14
N LEU A 317 3.74 -13.62 -6.40
CA LEU A 317 2.61 -12.97 -7.07
C LEU A 317 1.42 -13.91 -7.34
N PHE A 318 1.59 -15.23 -7.25
CA PHE A 318 0.48 -16.19 -7.42
C PHE A 318 -0.28 -16.48 -6.12
N GLN A 319 0.09 -15.80 -5.04
CA GLN A 319 -0.57 -15.90 -3.75
C GLN A 319 -1.18 -14.56 -3.40
N TYR A 320 -2.38 -14.59 -2.84
CA TYR A 320 -2.98 -13.42 -2.23
C TYR A 320 -2.78 -13.49 -0.73
N GLU A 321 -1.99 -12.57 -0.19
CA GLU A 321 -1.87 -12.37 1.26
C GLU A 321 -2.91 -11.34 1.69
N ASN A 322 -3.71 -11.73 2.67
CA ASN A 322 -4.68 -10.82 3.23
C ASN A 322 -3.98 -9.83 4.19
N PRO A 323 -4.05 -8.51 3.96
CA PRO A 323 -3.33 -7.53 4.78
C PRO A 323 -3.82 -7.47 6.24
N PHE A 324 -5.00 -8.01 6.56
CA PHE A 324 -5.58 -7.99 7.91
C PHE A 324 -5.40 -9.30 8.67
N THR A 325 -5.52 -10.44 7.99
CA THR A 325 -5.39 -11.76 8.63
C THR A 325 -4.00 -12.38 8.47
N LEU A 326 -3.16 -11.80 7.60
CA LEU A 326 -1.86 -12.33 7.18
C LEU A 326 -1.94 -13.75 6.61
N GLN A 327 -3.14 -14.21 6.26
CA GLN A 327 -3.35 -15.52 5.63
C GLN A 327 -3.05 -15.45 4.15
N LYS A 328 -2.22 -16.39 3.69
CA LYS A 328 -1.85 -16.55 2.28
C LYS A 328 -2.74 -17.58 1.60
N ASN A 329 -3.37 -17.19 0.51
CA ASN A 329 -4.23 -18.03 -0.30
C ASN A 329 -3.65 -18.19 -1.70
N LEU A 330 -3.34 -19.42 -2.10
CA LEU A 330 -2.88 -19.73 -3.45
C LEU A 330 -3.97 -19.39 -4.47
N GLN A 331 -3.65 -18.51 -5.42
CA GLN A 331 -4.56 -18.12 -6.50
C GLN A 331 -4.26 -18.92 -7.79
N TYR A 332 -3.00 -19.27 -8.00
CA TYR A 332 -2.54 -20.00 -9.16
C TYR A 332 -1.35 -20.92 -8.78
N PRO A 333 -1.24 -22.16 -9.28
CA PRO A 333 -2.10 -22.83 -10.26
C PRO A 333 -3.19 -23.71 -9.60
N LEU A 334 -4.12 -23.12 -8.85
CA LEU A 334 -5.09 -23.85 -8.02
C LEU A 334 -5.92 -24.88 -8.83
N GLU A 335 -6.40 -24.52 -10.01
CA GLU A 335 -7.26 -25.38 -10.85
C GLU A 335 -6.49 -26.48 -11.60
N LEU A 336 -5.19 -26.30 -11.82
CA LEU A 336 -4.34 -27.29 -12.53
C LEU A 336 -3.91 -28.44 -11.61
N GLY A 337 -3.93 -28.19 -10.29
CA GLY A 337 -3.42 -29.12 -9.29
C GLY A 337 -1.89 -29.13 -9.22
N THR A 338 -1.37 -29.66 -8.12
CA THR A 338 0.07 -29.71 -7.82
C THR A 338 0.85 -30.65 -8.74
N SER A 339 0.18 -31.61 -9.39
CA SER A 339 0.79 -32.59 -10.30
C SER A 339 1.03 -32.05 -11.70
N VAL A 340 0.14 -31.21 -12.22
CA VAL A 340 0.29 -30.57 -13.54
C VAL A 340 1.15 -29.32 -13.42
N GLY A 341 0.94 -28.52 -12.37
CA GLY A 341 1.72 -27.32 -12.09
C GLY A 341 1.27 -26.10 -12.88
N GLY A 342 2.14 -25.09 -12.95
CA GLY A 342 1.85 -23.80 -13.59
C GLY A 342 2.42 -23.70 -15.00
N ARG A 343 1.99 -22.66 -15.71
CA ARG A 343 2.40 -22.29 -17.07
C ARG A 343 2.53 -20.78 -17.27
N ILE A 344 2.33 -19.96 -16.24
CA ILE A 344 2.51 -18.51 -16.37
C ILE A 344 3.97 -18.18 -16.08
N VAL A 345 4.60 -17.49 -17.02
CA VAL A 345 5.98 -17.01 -16.95
C VAL A 345 6.06 -15.55 -17.35
N GLY A 346 7.12 -14.86 -16.96
CA GLY A 346 7.33 -13.49 -17.38
C GLY A 346 8.63 -12.91 -16.91
N GLU A 347 8.95 -11.74 -17.41
CA GLU A 347 10.14 -10.97 -17.06
C GLU A 347 9.71 -9.53 -16.83
N LEU A 348 9.99 -9.00 -15.64
CA LEU A 348 9.66 -7.64 -15.25
C LEU A 348 10.94 -6.87 -14.93
N ASN A 349 11.19 -5.78 -15.63
CA ASN A 349 12.27 -4.86 -15.34
C ASN A 349 11.83 -3.86 -14.27
N VAL A 350 12.57 -3.84 -13.17
CA VAL A 350 12.26 -3.13 -11.93
C VAL A 350 13.48 -2.37 -11.40
N ASP A 351 14.12 -1.60 -12.29
CA ASP A 351 15.36 -0.84 -12.02
C ASP A 351 15.19 0.27 -10.96
N TYR A 352 13.97 0.49 -10.48
CA TYR A 352 13.66 1.37 -9.37
C TYR A 352 13.62 0.65 -8.01
N LEU A 353 13.49 -0.67 -7.96
CA LEU A 353 13.43 -1.43 -6.71
C LEU A 353 14.82 -1.68 -6.12
N ILE A 354 14.90 -1.64 -4.79
CA ILE A 354 16.14 -1.81 -4.03
C ILE A 354 16.30 -3.30 -3.69
N PRO A 355 17.34 -3.99 -4.20
CA PRO A 355 17.57 -5.39 -3.87
C PRO A 355 18.14 -5.52 -2.45
N THR A 356 18.04 -6.72 -1.87
CA THR A 356 18.78 -7.06 -0.65
C THR A 356 20.27 -7.14 -0.93
N TYR A 357 21.11 -7.10 0.12
CA TYR A 357 22.56 -7.21 -0.02
C TYR A 357 23.03 -8.54 -0.66
N GLN A 358 22.22 -9.60 -0.60
CA GLN A 358 22.49 -10.88 -1.27
C GLN A 358 22.02 -10.92 -2.73
N LYS A 359 21.34 -9.87 -3.19
CA LYS A 359 20.74 -9.73 -4.52
C LYS A 359 19.89 -10.94 -4.92
N ASN A 360 19.13 -11.47 -3.97
CA ASN A 360 18.21 -12.60 -4.12
C ASN A 360 16.76 -12.25 -3.74
N ASP A 361 16.53 -11.01 -3.32
CA ASP A 361 15.22 -10.46 -2.98
C ASP A 361 15.26 -8.93 -3.10
N PHE A 362 14.11 -8.29 -2.93
CA PHE A 362 13.97 -6.83 -2.83
C PHE A 362 13.47 -6.43 -1.44
N ASP A 363 13.66 -5.16 -1.07
CA ASP A 363 13.02 -4.61 0.12
C ASP A 363 11.49 -4.61 -0.03
N ARG A 364 10.84 -5.58 0.62
CA ARG A 364 9.39 -5.77 0.58
C ARG A 364 8.63 -4.74 1.41
N ALA A 365 9.32 -3.99 2.29
CA ALA A 365 8.72 -2.92 3.07
C ALA A 365 8.60 -1.61 2.28
N ASP A 366 9.35 -1.48 1.18
CA ASP A 366 9.29 -0.31 0.32
C ASP A 366 7.94 -0.22 -0.41
N ILE A 367 7.32 0.97 -0.41
CA ILE A 367 6.05 1.21 -1.09
C ILE A 367 6.12 0.90 -2.59
N SER A 368 7.29 1.06 -3.20
CA SER A 368 7.54 0.74 -4.62
C SER A 368 7.32 -0.74 -4.91
N TRP A 369 7.65 -1.63 -3.96
CA TRP A 369 7.34 -3.07 -4.09
C TRP A 369 5.82 -3.28 -4.15
N ILE A 370 5.08 -2.65 -3.24
CA ILE A 370 3.61 -2.75 -3.18
C ILE A 370 2.98 -2.23 -4.47
N GLN A 371 3.42 -1.06 -4.95
CA GLN A 371 2.97 -0.47 -6.22
C GLN A 371 3.24 -1.41 -7.41
N THR A 372 4.40 -2.08 -7.42
CA THR A 372 4.74 -3.09 -8.44
C THR A 372 3.76 -4.26 -8.43
N VAL A 373 3.48 -4.79 -7.24
CA VAL A 373 2.53 -5.90 -7.05
C VAL A 373 1.14 -5.48 -7.53
N GLU A 374 0.63 -4.32 -7.10
CA GLU A 374 -0.69 -3.83 -7.51
C GLU A 374 -0.78 -3.57 -9.02
N ALA A 375 0.28 -3.08 -9.66
CA ALA A 375 0.29 -2.88 -11.10
C ALA A 375 0.13 -4.20 -11.88
N ILE A 376 0.70 -5.29 -11.37
CA ILE A 376 0.68 -6.60 -12.03
C ILE A 376 -0.54 -7.44 -11.63
N CYS A 377 -0.89 -7.43 -10.35
CA CYS A 377 -1.90 -8.28 -9.72
C CYS A 377 -3.26 -7.59 -9.58
N GLY A 378 -3.30 -6.25 -9.59
CA GLY A 378 -4.47 -5.48 -9.21
C GLY A 378 -4.78 -5.60 -7.72
N THR A 379 -5.83 -4.91 -7.27
CA THR A 379 -6.28 -4.93 -5.88
C THR A 379 -7.11 -6.19 -5.59
N GLY A 380 -6.75 -6.93 -4.53
CA GLY A 380 -7.47 -8.13 -4.10
C GLY A 380 -7.04 -9.42 -4.82
N PRO A 381 -7.73 -10.56 -4.58
CA PRO A 381 -7.41 -11.84 -5.21
C PRO A 381 -7.77 -11.86 -6.71
N PHE A 382 -7.28 -12.89 -7.42
CA PHE A 382 -7.56 -13.08 -8.86
C PHE A 382 -8.87 -13.80 -9.12
N LEU A 383 -9.17 -14.82 -8.29
CA LEU A 383 -10.26 -15.74 -8.54
C LEU A 383 -11.62 -15.05 -8.31
N PRO A 384 -12.57 -15.11 -9.26
CA PRO A 384 -13.85 -14.40 -9.17
C PRO A 384 -14.65 -14.69 -7.90
N LYS A 385 -14.65 -15.96 -7.45
CA LYS A 385 -15.29 -16.36 -6.20
C LYS A 385 -14.63 -15.72 -4.99
N ALA A 386 -13.31 -15.83 -4.86
CA ALA A 386 -12.55 -15.22 -3.77
C ALA A 386 -12.69 -13.69 -3.74
N ARG A 387 -12.77 -13.05 -4.91
CA ARG A 387 -13.04 -11.61 -5.04
C ARG A 387 -14.42 -11.23 -4.49
N LYS A 388 -15.45 -11.96 -4.92
CA LYS A 388 -16.83 -11.75 -4.46
C LYS A 388 -16.96 -11.98 -2.95
N ASP A 389 -16.32 -13.03 -2.43
CA ASP A 389 -16.30 -13.36 -1.00
C ASP A 389 -15.63 -12.25 -0.16
N LEU A 390 -14.68 -11.49 -0.73
CA LEU A 390 -14.04 -10.34 -0.10
C LEU A 390 -14.73 -8.99 -0.41
N GLY A 391 -15.86 -9.01 -1.12
CA GLY A 391 -16.64 -7.80 -1.42
C GLY A 391 -16.13 -6.93 -2.55
N PHE A 392 -15.23 -7.44 -3.41
CA PHE A 392 -14.85 -6.74 -4.63
C PHE A 392 -15.95 -6.90 -5.69
N THR A 393 -16.53 -5.78 -6.13
CA THR A 393 -17.58 -5.73 -7.16
C THR A 393 -17.01 -5.58 -8.57
N GLU A 394 -15.85 -4.93 -8.70
CA GLU A 394 -15.25 -4.62 -10.00
C GLU A 394 -14.39 -5.77 -10.56
N PRO A 395 -14.40 -5.98 -11.90
CA PRO A 395 -13.53 -6.92 -12.55
C PRO A 395 -12.07 -6.46 -12.43
N ASN A 396 -11.17 -7.38 -12.08
CA ASN A 396 -9.74 -7.09 -12.04
C ASN A 396 -9.13 -7.32 -13.42
N THR A 397 -8.81 -6.20 -14.09
CA THR A 397 -8.22 -6.16 -15.45
C THR A 397 -6.69 -6.12 -15.43
N SER A 398 -6.06 -6.38 -14.29
CA SER A 398 -4.60 -6.43 -14.21
C SER A 398 -4.02 -7.56 -15.07
N PRO A 399 -2.79 -7.39 -15.59
CA PRO A 399 -2.18 -8.34 -16.54
C PRO A 399 -2.13 -9.78 -16.02
N LEU A 400 -1.73 -9.98 -14.76
CA LEU A 400 -1.62 -11.32 -14.21
C LEU A 400 -3.00 -11.94 -13.97
N CYS A 401 -3.96 -11.16 -13.47
CA CYS A 401 -5.33 -11.61 -13.25
C CYS A 401 -6.01 -12.05 -14.55
N LEU A 402 -5.79 -11.31 -15.64
CA LEU A 402 -6.29 -11.66 -16.98
C LEU A 402 -5.72 -13.00 -17.45
N LEU A 403 -4.39 -13.20 -17.35
CA LEU A 403 -3.76 -14.46 -17.74
C LEU A 403 -4.22 -15.63 -16.88
N VAL A 404 -4.31 -15.46 -15.55
CA VAL A 404 -4.80 -16.50 -14.63
C VAL A 404 -6.22 -16.92 -15.00
N ASN A 405 -7.13 -15.98 -15.20
CA ASN A 405 -8.53 -16.31 -15.48
C ASN A 405 -8.76 -16.88 -16.89
N ALA A 406 -8.01 -16.40 -17.89
CA ALA A 406 -8.14 -16.85 -19.27
C ALA A 406 -7.44 -18.19 -19.55
N TYR A 407 -6.33 -18.50 -18.87
CA TYR A 407 -5.47 -19.68 -19.15
C TYR A 407 -5.43 -20.73 -18.03
N ARG A 408 -6.41 -20.72 -17.13
CA ARG A 408 -6.54 -21.72 -16.04
C ARG A 408 -6.91 -23.14 -16.50
N ARG A 409 -7.46 -23.30 -17.71
CA ARG A 409 -7.79 -24.60 -18.29
C ARG A 409 -6.61 -25.16 -19.10
N VAL A 410 -6.47 -26.49 -19.07
CA VAL A 410 -5.44 -27.27 -19.80
C VAL A 410 -6.07 -28.34 -20.67
N ASP A 411 -7.28 -28.11 -21.16
CA ASP A 411 -7.88 -28.98 -22.16
C ASP A 411 -7.01 -28.95 -23.42
N LYS A 412 -6.67 -30.14 -23.91
CA LYS A 412 -5.81 -30.27 -25.09
C LYS A 412 -6.51 -29.64 -26.30
N GLY A 413 -5.80 -28.80 -27.03
CA GLY A 413 -6.36 -28.10 -28.17
C GLY A 413 -5.92 -26.65 -28.30
N THR A 414 -6.28 -26.04 -29.42
CA THR A 414 -5.97 -24.63 -29.69
C THR A 414 -6.75 -23.67 -28.79
N LYS A 415 -7.94 -24.08 -28.31
CA LYS A 415 -8.79 -23.26 -27.43
C LYS A 415 -8.14 -22.84 -26.12
N CYS A 416 -7.31 -23.71 -25.54
CA CYS A 416 -6.56 -23.42 -24.31
C CYS A 416 -5.06 -23.20 -24.56
N LEU A 417 -4.64 -23.14 -25.84
CA LEU A 417 -3.23 -23.18 -26.24
C LEU A 417 -2.45 -24.29 -25.52
N PHE A 418 -2.99 -25.51 -25.50
CA PHE A 418 -2.41 -26.61 -24.73
C PHE A 418 -2.21 -27.84 -25.60
N ALA A 419 -0.95 -28.10 -25.97
CA ALA A 419 -0.57 -29.35 -26.60
C ALA A 419 -0.46 -30.47 -25.54
N PRO A 420 -0.48 -31.76 -25.92
CA PRO A 420 -0.22 -32.85 -24.98
C PRO A 420 1.05 -32.60 -24.17
N ASN A 421 0.92 -32.52 -22.84
CA ASN A 421 1.98 -31.95 -21.99
C ASN A 421 3.31 -32.71 -22.09
N ASP A 422 3.28 -34.05 -22.19
CA ASP A 422 4.50 -34.87 -22.34
C ASP A 422 5.26 -34.53 -23.63
N LEU A 423 4.53 -34.34 -24.73
CA LEU A 423 5.09 -33.94 -26.01
C LEU A 423 5.62 -32.50 -25.95
N ALA A 424 4.85 -31.60 -25.33
CA ALA A 424 5.23 -30.21 -25.16
C ALA A 424 6.52 -30.05 -24.32
N LYS A 425 6.72 -30.90 -23.31
CA LYS A 425 7.95 -30.97 -22.51
C LYS A 425 9.15 -31.49 -23.32
N GLN A 426 8.94 -32.49 -24.19
CA GLN A 426 9.99 -32.95 -25.11
C GLN A 426 10.43 -31.84 -26.07
N TYR A 427 9.47 -31.11 -26.63
CA TYR A 427 9.75 -29.97 -27.50
C TYR A 427 10.48 -28.85 -26.75
N ALA A 428 10.12 -28.63 -25.48
CA ALA A 428 10.82 -27.66 -24.63
C ALA A 428 12.26 -28.07 -24.31
N ALA A 429 12.57 -29.37 -24.26
CA ALA A 429 13.95 -29.83 -24.12
C ALA A 429 14.79 -29.50 -25.37
N GLU A 430 14.20 -29.61 -26.57
CA GLU A 430 14.85 -29.22 -27.83
C GLU A 430 14.98 -27.70 -27.99
N PHE A 431 13.98 -26.93 -27.54
CA PHE A 431 14.06 -25.47 -27.45
C PHE A 431 15.27 -25.03 -26.62
N ARG A 432 15.46 -25.61 -25.43
CA ARG A 432 16.60 -25.28 -24.55
C ARG A 432 17.97 -25.66 -25.13
N LYS A 433 18.02 -26.59 -26.10
CA LYS A 433 19.24 -26.92 -26.85
C LYS A 433 19.55 -25.91 -27.97
N GLY A 434 18.59 -25.05 -28.33
CA GLY A 434 18.71 -24.11 -29.44
C GLY A 434 18.38 -24.72 -30.81
N SER A 435 17.62 -25.82 -30.85
CA SER A 435 17.21 -26.46 -32.11
C SER A 435 16.28 -25.54 -32.91
N ARG A 436 16.67 -25.12 -34.13
CA ARG A 436 15.98 -24.10 -34.95
C ARG A 436 14.48 -24.34 -35.09
N ASP A 437 14.06 -25.58 -35.33
CA ASP A 437 12.65 -25.92 -35.55
C ASP A 437 11.76 -25.82 -34.30
N TYR A 438 12.37 -25.65 -33.12
CA TYR A 438 11.68 -25.60 -31.82
C TYR A 438 11.71 -24.22 -31.18
N ILE A 439 12.39 -23.24 -31.81
CA ILE A 439 12.43 -21.84 -31.34
C ILE A 439 11.04 -21.21 -31.43
N ASP A 440 10.41 -21.33 -32.60
CA ASP A 440 9.06 -20.81 -32.84
C ASP A 440 7.96 -21.72 -32.25
N ASP A 441 6.76 -21.15 -32.03
CA ASP A 441 5.62 -21.85 -31.43
C ASP A 441 4.87 -22.78 -32.40
N THR A 442 5.22 -22.76 -33.70
CA THR A 442 4.56 -23.54 -34.77
C THR A 442 4.40 -25.04 -34.44
N LYS A 443 5.41 -25.68 -33.83
CA LYS A 443 5.32 -27.13 -33.49
C LYS A 443 4.31 -27.41 -32.39
N TRP A 444 4.22 -26.56 -31.37
CA TRP A 444 3.21 -26.71 -30.32
C TRP A 444 1.82 -26.41 -30.86
N TRP A 445 1.70 -25.41 -31.72
CA TRP A 445 0.42 -25.08 -32.36
C TRP A 445 -0.12 -26.24 -33.19
N LYS A 446 0.71 -26.85 -34.04
CA LYS A 446 0.33 -28.04 -34.82
C LYS A 446 -0.10 -29.20 -33.93
N ALA A 447 0.65 -29.49 -32.86
CA ALA A 447 0.29 -30.54 -31.91
C ALA A 447 -1.05 -30.26 -31.20
N ALA A 448 -1.37 -28.98 -30.93
CA ALA A 448 -2.67 -28.60 -30.40
C ALA A 448 -3.79 -28.79 -31.44
N GLN A 449 -3.57 -28.41 -32.71
CA GLN A 449 -4.52 -28.61 -33.80
C GLN A 449 -4.83 -30.10 -34.06
N GLU A 450 -3.83 -30.99 -33.94
CA GLU A 450 -4.02 -32.43 -34.08
C GLU A 450 -4.96 -33.00 -32.99
N GLU A 451 -4.89 -32.48 -31.77
CA GLU A 451 -5.81 -32.88 -30.69
C GLU A 451 -7.23 -32.37 -30.92
N ASP A 452 -7.39 -31.15 -31.47
CA ASP A 452 -8.70 -30.65 -31.89
C ASP A 452 -9.32 -31.59 -32.94
N GLN A 453 -8.53 -32.03 -33.93
CA GLN A 453 -8.98 -32.97 -34.97
C GLN A 453 -9.34 -34.36 -34.42
N LYS A 454 -8.60 -34.89 -33.44
CA LYS A 454 -8.91 -36.19 -32.82
C LYS A 454 -10.24 -36.17 -32.09
N SER A 455 -10.52 -35.09 -31.37
CA SER A 455 -11.79 -34.87 -30.66
C SER A 455 -13.02 -34.85 -31.59
N HIS A 456 -12.85 -34.55 -32.89
CA HIS A 456 -13.94 -34.60 -33.88
C HIS A 456 -14.37 -36.02 -34.28
N THR A 457 -13.50 -37.02 -34.13
CA THR A 457 -13.79 -38.39 -34.60
C THR A 457 -14.60 -39.24 -33.59
N GLY A 458 -14.85 -38.72 -32.38
CA GLY A 458 -15.48 -39.44 -31.28
C GLY A 458 -16.72 -38.75 -30.68
N GLY A 459 -17.78 -38.54 -31.47
CA GLY A 459 -19.14 -38.30 -30.96
C GLY A 459 -19.67 -36.85 -30.98
N ASN A 460 -20.74 -36.63 -31.77
CA ASN A 460 -21.82 -35.62 -31.75
C ASN A 460 -21.69 -34.27 -30.99
N ARG A 461 -20.51 -33.65 -30.91
CA ARG A 461 -20.37 -32.20 -30.67
C ARG A 461 -19.44 -31.61 -31.72
N THR A 462 -19.98 -30.76 -32.59
CA THR A 462 -19.23 -30.02 -33.62
C THR A 462 -18.52 -28.82 -32.98
N THR A 463 -17.20 -28.84 -32.89
CA THR A 463 -16.38 -27.65 -32.57
C THR A 463 -15.43 -27.38 -33.72
N GLU A 464 -15.70 -26.39 -34.58
CA GLU A 464 -14.86 -26.11 -35.76
C GLU A 464 -13.35 -25.98 -35.45
N VAL A 465 -12.51 -26.54 -36.33
CA VAL A 465 -11.05 -26.42 -36.27
C VAL A 465 -10.64 -24.96 -36.42
N ASN A 466 -9.99 -24.40 -35.40
CA ASN A 466 -9.52 -23.02 -35.42
C ASN A 466 -8.28 -22.90 -36.35
N THR A 467 -8.44 -22.19 -37.47
CA THR A 467 -7.38 -21.97 -38.46
C THR A 467 -6.33 -20.95 -38.00
N GLY A 468 -6.52 -20.32 -36.84
CA GLY A 468 -5.68 -19.27 -36.29
C GLY A 468 -6.23 -17.84 -36.47
N ASP A 469 -7.25 -17.65 -37.33
CA ASP A 469 -7.84 -16.34 -37.65
C ASP A 469 -9.25 -16.12 -37.09
N THR A 470 -9.86 -17.14 -36.46
CA THR A 470 -11.23 -17.06 -35.91
C THR A 470 -11.27 -17.26 -34.40
N PRO A 471 -12.29 -16.74 -33.68
CA PRO A 471 -12.34 -16.80 -32.22
C PRO A 471 -12.50 -18.23 -31.68
N SER A 472 -11.80 -18.57 -30.59
CA SER A 472 -11.66 -19.95 -30.12
C SER A 472 -12.71 -20.45 -29.12
N ASP A 473 -13.73 -19.69 -28.74
CA ASP A 473 -14.74 -20.20 -27.78
C ASP A 473 -16.11 -19.50 -27.79
N ASP A 474 -17.13 -20.18 -27.24
CA ASP A 474 -18.51 -19.73 -27.01
C ASP A 474 -18.87 -19.72 -25.50
N ILE A 475 -19.71 -18.76 -25.10
CA ILE A 475 -20.08 -18.44 -23.72
C ILE A 475 -20.89 -19.57 -23.05
N SER A 476 -21.56 -20.40 -23.84
CA SER A 476 -22.45 -21.47 -23.39
C SER A 476 -21.74 -22.58 -22.59
N ASP A 477 -20.43 -22.78 -22.80
CA ASP A 477 -19.62 -23.74 -22.06
C ASP A 477 -19.27 -23.28 -20.63
N TYR A 478 -19.55 -22.02 -20.28
CA TYR A 478 -19.27 -21.42 -18.97
C TYR A 478 -20.46 -21.47 -18.00
N LEU A 479 -21.67 -21.78 -18.48
CA LEU A 479 -22.88 -21.91 -17.67
C LEU A 479 -23.17 -23.40 -17.44
N GLY A 480 -22.60 -23.95 -16.38
CA GLY A 480 -22.78 -25.36 -15.99
C GLY A 480 -24.24 -25.81 -16.05
N GLY A 481 -24.52 -26.76 -16.95
CA GLY A 481 -25.83 -27.38 -17.11
C GLY A 481 -26.24 -28.10 -15.83
N GLY A 482 -27.21 -27.53 -15.11
CA GLY A 482 -27.94 -28.21 -14.07
C GLY A 482 -28.80 -29.30 -14.68
N THR A 483 -28.41 -30.56 -14.48
CA THR A 483 -29.26 -31.71 -14.68
C THR A 483 -30.41 -31.67 -13.66
N SER A 484 -31.55 -31.11 -14.04
CA SER A 484 -32.82 -31.35 -13.35
C SER A 484 -33.36 -32.70 -13.79
N GLY A 485 -33.28 -33.67 -12.88
CA GLY A 485 -33.80 -35.02 -13.04
C GLY A 485 -35.29 -35.04 -13.37
N SER A 486 -35.63 -35.96 -14.26
CA SER A 486 -36.95 -36.43 -14.59
C SER A 486 -37.70 -36.97 -13.37
N ALA A 487 -38.91 -36.47 -13.15
CA ALA A 487 -40.00 -37.21 -12.49
C ALA A 487 -41.33 -36.83 -13.14
N GLU A 488 -42.17 -37.85 -13.29
CA GLU A 488 -43.33 -37.99 -14.18
C GLU A 488 -44.50 -37.05 -13.89
N GLY A 489 -45.31 -36.80 -14.94
CA GLY A 489 -46.60 -36.11 -14.85
C GLY A 489 -47.27 -35.98 -16.22
N THR A 490 -47.90 -37.06 -16.67
CA THR A 490 -48.88 -37.15 -17.77
C THR A 490 -49.91 -36.02 -17.77
N ALA A 491 -50.20 -35.41 -18.94
CA ALA A 491 -51.49 -35.52 -19.64
C ALA A 491 -51.76 -34.37 -20.64
N THR A 492 -52.02 -34.78 -21.89
CA THR A 492 -53.06 -34.30 -22.83
C THR A 492 -53.08 -32.86 -23.37
N ALA A 493 -53.16 -32.84 -24.70
CA ALA A 493 -53.47 -31.74 -25.59
C ALA A 493 -54.84 -31.08 -25.32
N GLY A 494 -54.93 -29.80 -25.70
CA GLY A 494 -56.17 -29.05 -25.80
C GLY A 494 -55.94 -27.70 -26.48
N THR A 495 -56.18 -27.65 -27.79
CA THR A 495 -56.49 -26.46 -28.58
C THR A 495 -57.62 -25.63 -27.94
N ASP A 496 -57.51 -24.30 -27.92
CA ASP A 496 -58.51 -23.47 -28.60
C ASP A 496 -58.14 -21.98 -28.79
N ASN A 497 -58.80 -21.40 -29.79
CA ASN A 497 -58.67 -20.07 -30.37
C ASN A 497 -59.39 -18.95 -29.58
N GLY A 498 -59.06 -17.70 -29.93
CA GLY A 498 -59.93 -16.52 -29.80
C GLY A 498 -59.14 -15.24 -29.52
N ALA A 499 -58.75 -14.46 -30.53
CA ALA A 499 -59.52 -13.34 -31.12
C ALA A 499 -59.86 -12.24 -30.09
N GLY A 500 -59.54 -10.96 -30.27
CA GLY A 500 -58.97 -10.23 -31.39
C GLY A 500 -59.02 -8.71 -31.13
N SER A 501 -58.93 -7.97 -32.24
CA SER A 501 -59.19 -6.53 -32.44
C SER A 501 -58.01 -5.54 -32.32
N SER A 502 -57.46 -5.21 -33.49
CA SER A 502 -56.96 -3.88 -33.87
C SER A 502 -58.17 -2.93 -34.14
N PRO A 503 -58.01 -1.61 -34.37
CA PRO A 503 -57.48 -1.14 -35.66
C PRO A 503 -56.63 0.15 -35.64
N ALA A 504 -56.05 0.37 -36.81
CA ALA A 504 -55.11 1.40 -37.23
C ALA A 504 -55.71 2.80 -37.52
N ASN A 505 -54.82 3.79 -37.62
CA ASN A 505 -54.70 4.87 -38.63
C ASN A 505 -54.04 6.10 -37.96
N GLY A 506 -53.16 6.89 -38.56
CA GLY A 506 -52.65 6.99 -39.93
C GLY A 506 -51.53 8.04 -39.95
N GLU A 507 -50.81 8.09 -41.07
CA GLU A 507 -49.60 8.87 -41.34
C GLU A 507 -49.81 10.41 -41.28
N THR A 508 -48.79 11.17 -40.84
CA THR A 508 -48.14 12.23 -41.67
C THR A 508 -46.95 12.88 -40.95
N ALA A 509 -45.90 13.16 -41.73
CA ALA A 509 -44.66 13.80 -41.31
C ALA A 509 -44.83 15.29 -40.97
N SER A 510 -44.14 15.76 -39.93
CA SER A 510 -43.69 17.14 -39.83
C SER A 510 -42.34 17.21 -39.11
N ASN A 511 -41.38 17.89 -39.74
CA ASN A 511 -40.09 18.25 -39.18
C ASN A 511 -40.30 19.17 -37.98
N GLY A 512 -39.91 18.69 -36.80
CA GLY A 512 -39.67 19.52 -35.62
C GLY A 512 -38.40 19.00 -34.94
N GLN A 513 -37.34 19.81 -34.92
CA GLN A 513 -36.19 19.57 -34.05
C GLN A 513 -36.67 19.62 -32.60
N GLU A 514 -36.84 18.47 -31.96
CA GLU A 514 -36.83 18.38 -30.50
C GLU A 514 -35.38 18.25 -30.05
N SER A 515 -34.87 19.34 -29.49
CA SER A 515 -33.69 19.36 -28.65
C SER A 515 -33.86 18.35 -27.52
N GLN A 516 -33.07 17.27 -27.54
CA GLN A 516 -32.90 16.41 -26.37
C GLN A 516 -32.35 17.27 -25.22
N GLU A 517 -33.18 17.61 -24.24
CA GLU A 517 -32.74 18.18 -22.98
C GLU A 517 -31.84 17.15 -22.28
N THR A 518 -30.53 17.37 -22.31
CA THR A 518 -29.58 16.61 -21.51
C THR A 518 -29.77 17.00 -20.05
N PHE A 519 -30.46 16.16 -19.28
CA PHE A 519 -30.59 16.33 -17.82
C PHE A 519 -29.21 16.25 -17.15
N GLU A 520 -28.81 17.34 -16.50
CA GLU A 520 -27.51 17.49 -15.85
C GLU A 520 -27.42 16.57 -14.60
N THR A 521 -26.41 15.69 -14.57
CA THR A 521 -26.09 14.82 -13.41
C THR A 521 -24.67 15.11 -12.98
N SER A 522 -24.48 15.45 -11.71
CA SER A 522 -23.16 15.73 -11.15
C SER A 522 -22.27 14.49 -11.19
N THR A 523 -21.00 14.67 -11.58
CA THR A 523 -19.98 13.63 -11.55
C THR A 523 -19.08 13.80 -10.32
N MET A 524 -18.47 12.71 -9.86
CA MET A 524 -17.58 12.76 -8.70
C MET A 524 -16.42 13.75 -8.91
N ASP A 525 -15.78 13.75 -10.08
CA ASP A 525 -14.64 14.64 -10.37
C ASP A 525 -15.00 16.13 -10.30
N ASP A 526 -16.22 16.50 -10.70
CA ASP A 526 -16.72 17.87 -10.61
C ASP A 526 -17.07 18.28 -9.17
N LEU A 527 -17.63 17.35 -8.39
CA LEU A 527 -17.94 17.57 -6.98
C LEU A 527 -16.67 17.70 -6.13
N LEU A 528 -15.66 16.87 -6.37
CA LEU A 528 -14.39 16.92 -5.63
C LEU A 528 -13.65 18.23 -5.82
N ARG A 529 -13.70 18.85 -7.00
CA ARG A 529 -13.09 20.17 -7.27
C ARG A 529 -13.70 21.31 -6.45
N ARG A 530 -14.92 21.12 -5.94
CA ARG A 530 -15.72 22.14 -5.24
C ARG A 530 -16.01 21.77 -3.79
N SER A 531 -15.30 20.78 -3.25
CA SER A 531 -15.54 20.25 -1.91
C SER A 531 -14.27 20.23 -1.06
N ASN A 532 -14.43 20.35 0.26
CA ASN A 532 -13.35 20.25 1.23
C ASN A 532 -13.38 18.89 1.94
N PRO A 533 -12.23 18.24 2.19
CA PRO A 533 -12.20 16.95 2.88
C PRO A 533 -12.56 17.08 4.36
N ILE A 534 -13.32 16.11 4.88
CA ILE A 534 -13.69 16.04 6.30
C ILE A 534 -12.99 14.86 6.96
N GLN A 535 -12.03 15.17 7.82
CA GLN A 535 -11.25 14.15 8.53
C GLN A 535 -12.09 13.33 9.50
N GLN A 536 -13.11 13.93 10.13
CA GLN A 536 -13.96 13.23 11.12
C GLN A 536 -14.81 12.11 10.51
N LEU A 537 -15.18 12.22 9.23
CA LEU A 537 -15.96 11.22 8.49
C LEU A 537 -15.09 10.35 7.57
N THR A 538 -13.83 10.73 7.39
CA THR A 538 -12.86 10.03 6.55
C THR A 538 -12.10 9.02 7.40
N GLY A 539 -12.08 7.76 6.98
CA GLY A 539 -11.31 6.72 7.67
C GLY A 539 -11.88 5.31 7.53
N LYS A 540 -11.22 4.37 8.23
CA LYS A 540 -11.48 2.92 8.15
C LYS A 540 -12.32 2.39 9.32
N ASN A 541 -13.10 3.25 9.98
CA ASN A 541 -13.79 2.92 11.22
C ASN A 541 -15.16 2.25 11.02
N TYR A 542 -15.58 2.06 9.76
CA TYR A 542 -16.91 1.55 9.40
C TYR A 542 -16.88 0.02 9.27
N ARG A 543 -16.99 -0.68 10.40
CA ARG A 543 -17.02 -2.15 10.49
C ARG A 543 -18.39 -2.67 10.90
N PHE A 544 -18.76 -3.84 10.39
CA PHE A 544 -19.95 -4.60 10.81
C PHE A 544 -19.56 -6.07 11.05
N GLY A 545 -19.86 -6.60 12.24
CA GLY A 545 -19.50 -7.96 12.63
C GLY A 545 -18.00 -8.27 12.52
N ARG A 546 -17.67 -9.44 11.93
CA ARG A 546 -16.29 -9.87 11.63
C ARG A 546 -15.86 -9.59 10.17
N GLY A 547 -16.67 -8.84 9.42
CA GLY A 547 -16.40 -8.49 8.03
C GLY A 547 -15.36 -7.37 7.88
N TYR A 548 -14.83 -7.18 6.67
CA TYR A 548 -13.85 -6.14 6.37
C TYR A 548 -14.42 -4.73 6.60
N PRO A 549 -13.66 -3.78 7.15
CA PRO A 549 -14.10 -2.39 7.26
C PRO A 549 -14.13 -1.72 5.87
N LEU A 550 -15.06 -0.79 5.68
CA LEU A 550 -15.10 0.08 4.50
C LEU A 550 -14.19 1.30 4.73
N ASN A 551 -13.45 1.71 3.69
CA ASN A 551 -12.60 2.90 3.72
C ASN A 551 -13.39 4.07 3.14
N VAL A 552 -13.67 5.09 3.94
CA VAL A 552 -14.47 6.24 3.51
C VAL A 552 -13.59 7.46 3.30
N ARG A 553 -13.75 8.15 2.17
CA ARG A 553 -13.28 9.52 1.93
C ARG A 553 -14.49 10.43 1.85
N ALA A 554 -14.63 11.34 2.81
CA ALA A 554 -15.80 12.20 2.96
C ALA A 554 -15.44 13.66 2.66
N TYR A 555 -16.32 14.35 1.93
CA TYR A 555 -16.14 15.73 1.52
C TYR A 555 -17.41 16.57 1.76
N GLU A 556 -17.22 17.83 2.15
CA GLU A 556 -18.27 18.84 2.27
C GLU A 556 -18.27 19.76 1.06
N LEU A 557 -19.41 19.88 0.39
CA LEU A 557 -19.56 20.75 -0.76
C LEU A 557 -19.46 22.22 -0.31
N SER A 558 -18.51 22.95 -0.88
CA SER A 558 -18.26 24.36 -0.56
C SER A 558 -19.06 25.32 -1.45
N SER A 559 -19.42 24.89 -2.66
CA SER A 559 -20.21 25.71 -3.59
C SER A 559 -20.98 24.87 -4.61
N GLY A 560 -22.18 25.33 -4.99
CA GLY A 560 -23.05 24.68 -5.96
C GLY A 560 -24.04 23.70 -5.34
N GLU A 561 -24.63 22.84 -6.16
CA GLU A 561 -25.62 21.85 -5.76
C GLU A 561 -25.24 20.47 -6.32
N ILE A 562 -25.55 19.41 -5.58
CA ILE A 562 -25.46 18.03 -6.08
C ILE A 562 -26.73 17.73 -6.87
N LYS A 563 -26.62 17.36 -8.15
CA LYS A 563 -27.75 17.03 -9.01
C LYS A 563 -27.71 15.57 -9.47
N TYR A 564 -28.87 14.91 -9.48
CA TYR A 564 -29.06 13.62 -10.13
C TYR A 564 -30.28 13.70 -11.06
N LYS A 565 -30.07 13.52 -12.36
CA LYS A 565 -31.10 13.69 -13.41
C LYS A 565 -31.84 15.03 -13.29
N GLY A 566 -31.10 16.13 -13.07
CA GLY A 566 -31.66 17.49 -12.94
C GLY A 566 -32.25 17.83 -11.55
N GLU A 567 -32.41 16.86 -10.65
CA GLU A 567 -32.95 17.10 -9.29
C GLU A 567 -31.83 17.31 -8.27
N ARG A 568 -31.99 18.29 -7.38
CA ARG A 568 -31.06 18.53 -6.26
C ARG A 568 -31.12 17.38 -5.24
N ARG A 569 -29.95 16.93 -4.78
CA ARG A 569 -29.77 15.85 -3.79
C ARG A 569 -28.94 16.33 -2.60
N ALA A 570 -29.17 15.72 -1.43
CA ALA A 570 -28.46 16.06 -0.20
C ALA A 570 -27.01 15.53 -0.16
N CYS A 571 -26.76 14.42 -0.85
CA CYS A 571 -25.46 13.76 -0.87
C CYS A 571 -25.28 12.95 -2.16
N PHE A 572 -24.02 12.65 -2.44
CA PHE A 572 -23.54 11.80 -3.52
C PHE A 572 -22.65 10.72 -2.92
N PHE A 573 -22.87 9.46 -3.32
CA PHE A 573 -22.09 8.33 -2.85
C PHE A 573 -21.66 7.48 -4.03
N GLN A 574 -20.36 7.22 -4.11
CA GLN A 574 -19.77 6.32 -5.09
C GLN A 574 -18.83 5.36 -4.36
N SER A 575 -18.74 4.13 -4.86
CA SER A 575 -17.97 3.12 -4.17
C SER A 575 -17.27 2.19 -5.15
N SER A 576 -15.99 1.91 -4.90
CA SER A 576 -15.15 1.00 -5.69
C SER A 576 -14.48 0.01 -4.74
N GLY A 577 -14.95 -1.24 -4.73
CA GLY A 577 -14.46 -2.25 -3.78
C GLY A 577 -14.73 -1.85 -2.32
N ILE A 578 -13.68 -1.67 -1.52
CA ILE A 578 -13.80 -1.22 -0.12
C ILE A 578 -13.74 0.30 0.02
N ASP A 579 -13.30 1.03 -1.00
CA ASP A 579 -13.21 2.48 -0.99
C ASP A 579 -14.58 3.08 -1.32
N CYS A 580 -14.98 4.06 -0.51
CA CYS A 580 -16.27 4.71 -0.53
C CYS A 580 -16.04 6.21 -0.52
N ASP A 581 -16.44 6.89 -1.57
CA ASP A 581 -16.38 8.34 -1.69
C ASP A 581 -17.75 8.93 -1.41
N PHE A 582 -17.81 9.87 -0.48
CA PHE A 582 -19.04 10.49 -0.01
C PHE A 582 -18.91 12.01 -0.04
N VAL A 583 -19.85 12.67 -0.70
CA VAL A 583 -19.94 14.14 -0.75
C VAL A 583 -21.32 14.55 -0.25
N TYR A 584 -21.43 15.56 0.60
CA TYR A 584 -22.72 16.11 1.01
C TYR A 584 -22.81 17.63 0.86
N ASP A 585 -24.03 18.13 0.68
CA ASP A 585 -24.34 19.56 0.57
C ASP A 585 -24.92 20.07 1.91
N PRO A 586 -24.16 20.85 2.72
CA PRO A 586 -24.62 21.33 4.02
C PRO A 586 -25.83 22.27 3.91
N THR A 587 -26.01 22.92 2.76
CA THR A 587 -27.11 23.88 2.54
C THR A 587 -28.41 23.21 2.13
N HIS A 588 -28.39 21.90 1.84
CA HIS A 588 -29.59 21.17 1.45
C HIS A 588 -30.65 21.18 2.58
N PRO A 589 -31.95 21.37 2.30
CA PRO A 589 -33.00 21.44 3.33
C PRO A 589 -32.99 20.25 4.31
N LEU A 590 -32.71 19.04 3.80
CA LEU A 590 -32.61 17.82 4.60
C LEU A 590 -31.54 17.88 5.71
N LEU A 591 -30.42 18.55 5.48
CA LEU A 591 -29.33 18.66 6.45
C LEU A 591 -29.40 19.96 7.27
N SER A 592 -29.97 21.03 6.72
CA SER A 592 -30.08 22.33 7.39
C SER A 592 -31.32 22.50 8.27
N GLN A 593 -32.42 21.78 8.00
CA GLN A 593 -33.71 21.99 8.67
C GLN A 593 -34.21 20.78 9.47
N TYR A 594 -33.68 19.58 9.19
CA TYR A 594 -34.09 18.34 9.86
C TYR A 594 -32.98 17.83 10.78
N PRO A 595 -33.31 17.04 11.82
CA PRO A 595 -32.32 16.48 12.75
C PRO A 595 -31.61 15.26 12.14
N ILE A 596 -31.08 15.42 10.93
CA ILE A 596 -30.35 14.40 10.17
C ILE A 596 -28.94 14.92 9.96
N THR A 597 -27.95 14.14 10.37
CA THR A 597 -26.54 14.49 10.15
C THR A 597 -26.01 13.87 8.86
N PRO A 598 -24.95 14.44 8.25
CA PRO A 598 -24.29 13.83 7.10
C PRO A 598 -23.79 12.42 7.39
N GLN A 599 -23.33 12.17 8.61
CA GLN A 599 -22.89 10.84 9.06
C GLN A 599 -24.03 9.82 9.01
N MET A 600 -25.26 10.18 9.41
CA MET A 600 -26.41 9.27 9.33
C MET A 600 -26.72 8.87 7.88
N LEU A 601 -26.64 9.80 6.94
CA LEU A 601 -26.83 9.52 5.52
C LEU A 601 -25.71 8.64 4.95
N LEU A 602 -24.46 8.89 5.32
CA LEU A 602 -23.32 8.04 4.97
C LEU A 602 -23.53 6.61 5.50
N LEU A 603 -23.89 6.45 6.77
CA LEU A 603 -24.14 5.13 7.37
C LEU A 603 -25.29 4.38 6.67
N GLN A 604 -26.29 5.08 6.14
CA GLN A 604 -27.35 4.47 5.34
C GLN A 604 -26.77 3.80 4.07
N TYR A 605 -25.93 4.51 3.31
CA TYR A 605 -25.26 3.96 2.12
C TYR A 605 -24.33 2.79 2.46
N LEU A 606 -23.55 2.93 3.53
CA LEU A 606 -22.67 1.86 3.99
C LEU A 606 -23.47 0.63 4.44
N SER A 607 -24.63 0.81 5.06
CA SER A 607 -25.50 -0.28 5.50
C SER A 607 -26.08 -1.06 4.32
N GLU A 608 -26.50 -0.36 3.26
CA GLU A 608 -26.95 -0.98 2.01
C GLU A 608 -25.81 -1.80 1.38
N LYS A 609 -24.61 -1.22 1.31
CA LYS A 609 -23.42 -1.89 0.76
C LYS A 609 -23.01 -3.12 1.56
N LEU A 610 -22.95 -3.02 2.88
CA LEU A 610 -22.60 -4.12 3.77
C LEU A 610 -23.65 -5.23 3.74
N LYS A 611 -24.93 -4.86 3.70
CA LYS A 611 -26.02 -5.83 3.54
C LYS A 611 -25.86 -6.63 2.24
N ALA A 612 -25.59 -5.95 1.13
CA ALA A 612 -25.39 -6.61 -0.16
C ALA A 612 -24.12 -7.48 -0.18
N ARG A 613 -23.03 -7.00 0.43
CA ARG A 613 -21.74 -7.72 0.51
C ARG A 613 -21.85 -9.01 1.35
N ASP A 614 -22.43 -8.90 2.54
CA ASP A 614 -22.43 -9.96 3.55
C ASP A 614 -23.73 -10.81 3.50
N THR A 615 -24.60 -10.56 2.51
CA THR A 615 -25.91 -11.24 2.30
C THR A 615 -26.78 -11.24 3.56
N LEU A 616 -26.84 -10.10 4.23
CA LEU A 616 -27.54 -9.97 5.51
C LEU A 616 -29.04 -9.76 5.29
N PRO A 617 -29.90 -10.31 6.15
CA PRO A 617 -31.35 -10.20 5.96
C PRO A 617 -31.88 -8.78 6.25
N ASP A 618 -31.32 -8.10 7.26
CA ASP A 618 -31.86 -6.85 7.79
C ASP A 618 -30.86 -5.68 7.67
N ILE A 619 -31.25 -4.64 6.92
CA ILE A 619 -30.47 -3.41 6.75
C ILE A 619 -30.47 -2.56 8.04
N VAL A 620 -31.54 -2.64 8.82
CA VAL A 620 -31.72 -1.85 10.04
C VAL A 620 -30.77 -2.35 11.13
N ALA A 621 -30.61 -3.68 11.25
CA ALA A 621 -29.60 -4.26 12.13
C ALA A 621 -28.17 -3.80 11.78
N VAL A 622 -27.83 -3.75 10.48
CA VAL A 622 -26.52 -3.27 10.01
C VAL A 622 -26.30 -1.81 10.36
N TYR A 623 -27.29 -0.98 10.07
CA TYR A 623 -27.27 0.44 10.40
C TYR A 623 -27.12 0.67 11.91
N ALA A 624 -27.89 -0.06 12.74
CA ALA A 624 -27.87 0.10 14.19
C ALA A 624 -26.49 -0.24 14.79
N GLU A 625 -25.83 -1.28 14.29
CA GLU A 625 -24.49 -1.67 14.74
C GLU A 625 -23.43 -0.65 14.29
N LEU A 626 -23.50 -0.18 13.04
CA LEU A 626 -22.64 0.90 12.56
C LEU A 626 -22.77 2.18 13.38
N VAL A 627 -24.01 2.57 13.72
CA VAL A 627 -24.28 3.72 14.60
C VAL A 627 -23.65 3.51 15.97
N ALA A 628 -23.80 2.33 16.57
CA ALA A 628 -23.24 2.02 17.88
C ALA A 628 -21.70 2.10 17.92
N VAL A 629 -21.02 1.75 16.82
CA VAL A 629 -19.56 1.74 16.71
C VAL A 629 -18.97 3.09 16.31
N THR A 630 -19.65 3.83 15.42
CA THR A 630 -19.08 5.04 14.78
C THR A 630 -19.64 6.35 15.30
N MET A 631 -20.73 6.30 16.07
CA MET A 631 -21.37 7.48 16.68
C MET A 631 -21.37 7.38 18.20
N GLU A 632 -20.32 6.84 18.80
CA GLU A 632 -20.19 6.72 20.26
C GLU A 632 -20.22 8.09 20.95
N ASP A 633 -19.61 9.12 20.36
CA ASP A 633 -19.64 10.49 20.88
C ASP A 633 -21.05 11.12 20.87
N ALA A 634 -21.92 10.65 19.96
CA ALA A 634 -23.32 11.08 19.90
C ALA A 634 -24.23 10.29 20.86
N ARG A 635 -23.68 9.27 21.55
CA ARG A 635 -24.41 8.52 22.56
C ARG A 635 -24.62 9.42 23.77
N ILE A 636 -25.88 9.75 24.01
CA ILE A 636 -26.27 10.45 25.23
C ILE A 636 -26.29 9.43 26.37
N ASP A 637 -25.12 9.20 26.95
CA ASP A 637 -24.98 8.45 28.19
C ASP A 637 -25.30 9.34 29.39
N ARG A 638 -26.05 8.79 30.34
CA ARG A 638 -26.49 9.53 31.53
C ARG A 638 -25.31 9.90 32.41
N GLN A 639 -24.36 8.98 32.60
CA GLN A 639 -23.21 9.22 33.46
C GLN A 639 -22.29 10.28 32.83
N ALA A 640 -21.95 10.12 31.54
CA ALA A 640 -21.17 11.11 30.82
C ALA A 640 -21.82 12.51 30.84
N LEU A 641 -23.15 12.60 30.66
CA LEU A 641 -23.86 13.88 30.74
C LEU A 641 -23.82 14.48 32.16
N GLN A 642 -23.89 13.65 33.20
CA GLN A 642 -23.75 14.09 34.60
C GLN A 642 -22.34 14.62 34.91
N ASP A 643 -21.30 13.97 34.39
CA ASP A 643 -19.91 14.39 34.58
C ASP A 643 -19.63 15.72 33.86
N ARG A 644 -20.13 15.89 32.63
CA ARG A 644 -20.05 17.16 31.89
C ARG A 644 -20.82 18.28 32.59
N ALA A 645 -22.03 18.00 33.06
CA ALA A 645 -22.82 18.97 33.82
C ALA A 645 -22.08 19.40 35.10
N SER A 646 -21.47 18.46 35.82
CA SER A 646 -20.69 18.75 37.03
C SER A 646 -19.49 19.64 36.70
N SER A 647 -18.76 19.32 35.63
CA SER A 647 -17.63 20.13 35.14
C SER A 647 -18.07 21.55 34.75
N ALA A 648 -19.24 21.71 34.13
CA ALA A 648 -19.79 23.02 33.79
C ALA A 648 -20.11 23.85 35.05
N PHE A 649 -20.57 23.23 36.15
CA PHE A 649 -20.78 23.95 37.41
C PHE A 649 -19.50 24.29 38.14
N GLU A 650 -18.46 23.46 38.07
CA GLU A 650 -17.13 23.82 38.57
C GLU A 650 -16.60 25.07 37.84
N LEU A 651 -16.67 25.08 36.51
CA LEU A 651 -16.26 26.24 35.71
C LEU A 651 -17.12 27.47 36.01
N LEU A 652 -18.44 27.31 36.13
CA LEU A 652 -19.34 28.40 36.51
C LEU A 652 -18.97 28.95 37.90
N ARG A 653 -18.67 28.09 38.86
CA ARG A 653 -18.27 28.48 40.22
C ARG A 653 -16.98 29.29 40.21
N GLU A 654 -15.97 28.85 39.48
CA GLU A 654 -14.70 29.58 39.31
C GLU A 654 -14.94 30.98 38.72
N LYS A 655 -15.69 31.06 37.63
CA LYS A 655 -16.01 32.32 36.93
C LYS A 655 -16.82 33.27 37.82
N LEU A 656 -17.81 32.76 38.56
CA LEU A 656 -18.61 33.55 39.49
C LEU A 656 -17.79 34.05 40.68
N SER A 657 -16.90 33.22 41.23
CA SER A 657 -15.97 33.60 42.31
C SER A 657 -15.06 34.76 41.90
N SER A 658 -14.63 34.79 40.64
CA SER A 658 -13.88 35.92 40.08
C SER A 658 -14.76 37.17 39.89
N ALA A 659 -15.93 37.02 39.26
CA ALA A 659 -16.77 38.16 38.87
C ALA A 659 -17.43 38.88 40.06
N LEU A 660 -17.76 38.15 41.13
CA LEU A 660 -18.50 38.68 42.28
C LEU A 660 -17.60 39.18 43.44
N ARG A 661 -16.28 39.13 43.27
CA ARG A 661 -15.28 39.48 44.31
C ARG A 661 -15.42 40.91 44.84
N ASN A 662 -15.98 41.81 44.04
CA ASN A 662 -16.18 43.22 44.40
C ASN A 662 -17.45 43.47 45.24
N SER A 663 -18.20 42.43 45.63
CA SER A 663 -19.41 42.56 46.45
C SER A 663 -19.55 41.39 47.44
N PRO A 664 -18.56 41.17 48.32
CA PRO A 664 -18.47 39.96 49.14
C PRO A 664 -19.65 39.81 50.11
N GLU A 665 -20.06 40.88 50.79
CA GLU A 665 -21.15 40.85 51.77
C GLU A 665 -22.52 40.56 51.13
N ASP A 666 -22.79 41.11 49.95
CA ASP A 666 -24.04 40.88 49.21
C ASP A 666 -24.15 39.43 48.73
N VAL A 667 -23.02 38.83 48.33
CA VAL A 667 -22.94 37.44 47.88
C VAL A 667 -23.16 36.49 49.05
N VAL A 668 -22.48 36.71 50.18
CA VAL A 668 -22.68 35.89 51.39
C VAL A 668 -24.12 36.00 51.87
N ARG A 669 -24.71 37.21 51.85
CA ARG A 669 -26.13 37.40 52.18
C ARG A 669 -27.06 36.65 51.22
N CYS A 670 -26.77 36.66 49.92
CA CYS A 670 -27.54 35.92 48.92
C CYS A 670 -27.48 34.40 49.13
N ILE A 671 -26.36 33.86 49.58
CA ILE A 671 -26.24 32.44 49.95
C ILE A 671 -27.14 32.14 51.16
N HIS A 672 -27.20 33.05 52.13
CA HIS A 672 -28.03 32.91 53.35
C HIS A 672 -29.54 33.03 53.14
N GLU A 673 -30.00 33.41 51.94
CA GLU A 673 -31.43 33.49 51.61
C GLU A 673 -32.12 32.10 51.60
N SER A 674 -31.36 31.00 51.48
CA SER A 674 -31.87 29.63 51.46
C SER A 674 -31.29 28.79 52.58
N SER A 675 -32.09 28.49 53.62
CA SER A 675 -31.64 27.74 54.80
C SER A 675 -31.09 26.34 54.45
N GLY A 676 -31.66 25.67 53.44
CA GLY A 676 -31.21 24.34 53.01
C GLY A 676 -29.87 24.37 52.28
N GLU A 677 -29.57 25.44 51.54
CA GLU A 677 -28.27 25.58 50.87
C GLU A 677 -27.19 26.06 51.84
N VAL A 678 -27.55 26.84 52.86
CA VAL A 678 -26.66 27.18 53.96
C VAL A 678 -26.23 25.92 54.71
N GLU A 679 -27.17 25.02 55.02
CA GLU A 679 -26.87 23.74 55.69
C GLU A 679 -25.87 22.91 54.87
N GLU A 680 -26.12 22.76 53.56
CA GLU A 680 -25.24 22.01 52.65
C GLU A 680 -23.86 22.68 52.50
N THR A 681 -23.82 24.01 52.38
CA THR A 681 -22.57 24.78 52.31
C THR A 681 -21.77 24.64 53.61
N VAL A 682 -22.42 24.72 54.77
CA VAL A 682 -21.78 24.51 56.08
C VAL A 682 -21.21 23.10 56.18
N ALA A 683 -21.94 22.08 55.74
CA ALA A 683 -21.44 20.70 55.74
C ALA A 683 -20.18 20.56 54.88
N ASN A 684 -20.17 21.15 53.67
CA ASN A 684 -19.02 21.13 52.76
C ASN A 684 -17.81 21.91 53.34
N ILE A 685 -18.05 23.06 53.98
CA ILE A 685 -17.03 23.87 54.65
C ILE A 685 -16.42 23.10 55.83
N VAL A 686 -17.24 22.47 56.68
CA VAL A 686 -16.75 21.67 57.82
C VAL A 686 -15.86 20.52 57.36
N GLN A 687 -16.14 19.94 56.20
CA GLN A 687 -15.34 18.85 55.65
C GLN A 687 -14.03 19.32 55.02
N SER A 688 -14.02 20.50 54.38
CA SER A 688 -12.91 20.93 53.50
C SER A 688 -12.09 22.11 54.03
N ASN A 689 -12.72 23.07 54.71
CA ASN A 689 -12.05 24.25 55.27
C ASN A 689 -12.76 24.81 56.52
N PRO A 690 -12.57 24.19 57.71
CA PRO A 690 -13.27 24.58 58.94
C PRO A 690 -13.01 26.03 59.40
N SER A 691 -11.92 26.66 58.95
CA SER A 691 -11.54 28.01 59.36
C SER A 691 -12.50 29.10 58.85
N LEU A 692 -13.20 28.81 57.76
CA LEU A 692 -14.15 29.71 57.09
C LEU A 692 -15.52 29.78 57.79
N LEU A 693 -15.83 28.81 58.66
CA LEU A 693 -17.16 28.61 59.23
C LEU A 693 -17.66 29.84 60.02
N ASN A 694 -16.82 30.41 60.88
CA ASN A 694 -17.18 31.59 61.68
C ASN A 694 -17.41 32.83 60.82
N ALA A 695 -16.61 33.03 59.76
CA ALA A 695 -16.74 34.19 58.88
C ALA A 695 -18.00 34.09 58.02
N PHE A 696 -18.31 32.88 57.51
CA PHE A 696 -19.51 32.60 56.74
C PHE A 696 -20.78 32.79 57.59
N GLN A 697 -20.86 32.20 58.79
CA GLN A 697 -22.04 32.28 59.67
C GLN A 697 -22.34 33.71 60.15
N ASN A 698 -21.32 34.55 60.31
CA ASN A 698 -21.48 35.95 60.71
C ASN A 698 -21.77 36.89 59.52
N CYS A 699 -21.94 36.37 58.31
CA CYS A 699 -22.12 37.15 57.08
C CYS A 699 -21.01 38.20 56.87
N ALA A 700 -19.78 37.89 57.31
CA ALA A 700 -18.63 38.79 57.17
C ALA A 700 -18.05 38.72 55.75
N ALA A 701 -17.31 39.76 55.33
CA ALA A 701 -16.69 39.82 54.01
C ALA A 701 -15.65 38.69 53.80
N GLU A 702 -14.97 38.27 54.87
CA GLU A 702 -14.05 37.14 54.90
C GLU A 702 -14.75 35.79 54.69
N GLY A 703 -16.08 35.74 54.78
CA GLY A 703 -16.89 34.56 54.46
C GLY A 703 -17.14 34.36 52.96
N TYR A 704 -16.65 35.26 52.10
CA TYR A 704 -16.87 35.21 50.65
C TYR A 704 -16.38 33.91 50.01
N ASP A 705 -15.23 33.39 50.46
CA ASP A 705 -14.63 32.16 49.93
C ASP A 705 -15.55 30.94 50.11
N ALA A 706 -16.67 31.08 50.84
CA ALA A 706 -17.71 30.06 50.94
C ALA A 706 -18.37 29.75 49.60
N ILE A 707 -18.28 30.68 48.63
CA ILE A 707 -18.73 30.48 47.25
C ILE A 707 -18.09 29.25 46.59
N GLU A 708 -16.89 28.84 47.02
CA GLU A 708 -16.22 27.63 46.53
C GLU A 708 -16.91 26.33 46.98
N TYR A 709 -17.73 26.39 48.04
CA TYR A 709 -18.35 25.22 48.67
C TYR A 709 -19.88 25.16 48.51
N VAL A 710 -20.47 26.12 47.77
CA VAL A 710 -21.92 26.18 47.59
C VAL A 710 -22.43 25.11 46.61
N PRO A 711 -23.65 24.59 46.83
CA PRO A 711 -24.27 23.67 45.88
C PRO A 711 -24.62 24.36 44.56
N PRO A 712 -24.75 23.60 43.45
CA PRO A 712 -25.09 24.15 42.13
C PRO A 712 -26.35 25.05 42.10
N LYS A 713 -27.35 24.78 42.95
CA LYS A 713 -28.57 25.60 43.05
C LYS A 713 -28.30 27.03 43.52
N THR A 714 -27.29 27.22 44.37
CA THR A 714 -26.84 28.52 44.82
C THR A 714 -26.22 29.31 43.67
N LEU A 715 -25.45 28.66 42.80
CA LEU A 715 -24.85 29.29 41.61
C LEU A 715 -25.92 29.84 40.66
N TYR A 716 -27.03 29.12 40.47
CA TYR A 716 -28.19 29.62 39.73
C TYR A 716 -28.77 30.90 40.35
N ARG A 717 -28.95 30.93 41.68
CA ARG A 717 -29.46 32.13 42.37
C ARG A 717 -28.51 33.32 42.24
N LEU A 718 -27.20 33.08 42.34
CA LEU A 718 -26.20 34.14 42.18
C LEU A 718 -26.26 34.76 40.78
N VAL A 719 -26.48 33.96 39.74
CA VAL A 719 -26.66 34.48 38.37
C VAL A 719 -27.95 35.28 38.23
N ASP A 720 -29.07 34.82 38.81
CA ASP A 720 -30.34 35.54 38.76
C ASP A 720 -30.33 36.85 39.58
N ARG A 721 -29.60 36.86 40.70
CA ARG A 721 -29.54 38.00 41.63
C ARG A 721 -28.59 39.11 41.15
N PHE A 722 -27.51 38.76 40.46
CA PHE A 722 -26.45 39.70 40.06
C PHE A 722 -26.16 39.68 38.54
N PRO A 723 -27.18 39.78 37.65
CA PRO A 723 -26.98 39.67 36.20
C PRO A 723 -26.04 40.76 35.66
N ASP A 724 -26.07 41.96 36.24
CA ASP A 724 -25.21 43.10 35.91
C ASP A 724 -23.72 42.87 36.23
N LYS A 725 -23.43 41.96 37.17
CA LYS A 725 -22.06 41.66 37.62
C LYS A 725 -21.48 40.39 37.00
N VAL A 726 -22.32 39.50 36.47
CA VAL A 726 -21.89 38.18 35.97
C VAL A 726 -22.02 38.02 34.46
N LEU A 727 -22.91 38.78 33.81
CA LEU A 727 -23.10 38.76 32.35
C LEU A 727 -22.15 39.75 31.65
N ASP A 728 -22.31 39.94 30.33
CA ASP A 728 -21.48 40.79 29.48
C ASP A 728 -19.98 40.37 29.44
N GLY A 729 -19.71 39.06 29.43
CA GLY A 729 -18.35 38.50 29.34
C GLY A 729 -17.56 38.49 30.65
N LYS A 730 -18.21 38.82 31.79
CA LYS A 730 -17.55 38.80 33.11
C LYS A 730 -17.39 37.37 33.65
N ALA A 731 -18.51 36.65 33.76
CA ALA A 731 -18.54 35.20 34.02
C ALA A 731 -19.19 34.43 32.87
N LEU A 732 -20.18 35.03 32.20
CA LEU A 732 -20.92 34.48 31.07
C LEU A 732 -20.96 35.52 29.94
N ALA A 733 -20.78 35.08 28.69
CA ALA A 733 -20.67 35.95 27.53
C ALA A 733 -21.98 36.66 27.13
N THR A 734 -23.14 36.12 27.52
CA THR A 734 -24.45 36.68 27.18
C THR A 734 -24.57 38.19 27.51
N PRO A 735 -25.01 39.03 26.56
CA PRO A 735 -25.21 40.46 26.78
C PRO A 735 -26.36 40.78 27.76
N TYR A 736 -26.16 41.74 28.65
CA TYR A 736 -27.19 42.25 29.56
C TYR A 736 -27.16 43.78 29.64
N ILE A 737 -26.13 44.38 30.23
CA ILE A 737 -25.99 45.84 30.31
C ILE A 737 -25.78 46.42 28.91
N ALA A 738 -25.09 45.69 28.02
CA ALA A 738 -24.85 46.09 26.64
C ALA A 738 -26.14 46.28 25.82
N ILE A 739 -27.27 45.69 26.27
CA ILE A 739 -28.58 45.90 25.66
C ILE A 739 -29.09 47.29 26.09
N SER A 740 -29.16 48.21 25.14
CA SER A 740 -29.75 49.54 25.31
C SER A 740 -30.63 49.88 24.10
N LEU A 741 -31.94 50.00 24.34
CA LEU A 741 -32.94 50.40 23.35
C LEU A 741 -33.46 51.81 23.68
N SER A 742 -34.10 52.44 22.71
CA SER A 742 -34.65 53.81 22.86
C SER A 742 -35.81 53.90 23.86
N ASP A 743 -36.47 52.78 24.20
CA ASP A 743 -37.51 52.69 25.23
C ASP A 743 -36.97 51.91 26.44
N ASP A 744 -37.13 52.48 27.64
CA ASP A 744 -36.68 51.88 28.90
C ASP A 744 -37.44 50.58 29.22
N ASN A 745 -38.73 50.52 28.88
CA ASN A 745 -39.53 49.31 29.10
C ASN A 745 -39.16 48.19 28.12
N ALA A 746 -38.84 48.52 26.87
CA ALA A 746 -38.28 47.57 25.91
C ALA A 746 -36.89 47.08 26.33
N THR A 747 -36.03 47.98 26.82
CA THR A 747 -34.69 47.62 27.32
C THR A 747 -34.78 46.63 28.49
N ARG A 748 -35.67 46.88 29.47
CA ARG A 748 -35.86 45.97 30.60
C ARG A 748 -36.34 44.59 30.15
N ARG A 749 -37.31 44.51 29.22
CA ARG A 749 -37.80 43.24 28.69
C ARG A 749 -36.70 42.46 27.97
N ALA A 750 -35.95 43.11 27.08
CA ALA A 750 -34.87 42.46 26.35
C ALA A 750 -33.74 41.97 27.27
N ARG A 751 -33.44 42.69 28.36
CA ARG A 751 -32.50 42.27 29.39
C ARG A 751 -32.98 41.03 30.16
N GLU A 752 -34.24 41.02 30.59
CA GLU A 752 -34.83 39.85 31.25
C GLU A 752 -34.88 38.64 30.32
N ASP A 753 -35.26 38.80 29.05
CA ASP A 753 -35.26 37.70 28.06
C ASP A 753 -33.85 37.11 27.87
N SER A 754 -32.82 37.97 27.83
CA SER A 754 -31.42 37.56 27.71
C SER A 754 -30.95 36.77 28.95
N LYS A 755 -31.30 37.26 30.15
CA LYS A 755 -31.01 36.58 31.43
C LYS A 755 -31.72 35.23 31.50
N ASP A 756 -33.02 35.18 31.20
CA ASP A 756 -33.86 33.98 31.28
C ASP A 756 -33.35 32.87 30.37
N ARG A 757 -32.80 33.22 29.20
CA ARG A 757 -32.17 32.27 28.29
C ARG A 757 -31.02 31.52 28.95
N VAL A 758 -30.09 32.21 29.60
CA VAL A 758 -28.94 31.57 30.27
C VAL A 758 -29.38 30.81 31.51
N LEU A 759 -30.29 31.38 32.30
CA LEU A 759 -30.90 30.70 33.45
C LEU A 759 -31.59 29.40 33.02
N SER A 760 -32.18 29.33 31.83
CA SER A 760 -32.78 28.11 31.31
C SER A 760 -31.75 27.00 31.08
N TYR A 761 -30.55 27.33 30.58
CA TYR A 761 -29.45 26.37 30.39
C TYR A 761 -28.95 25.84 31.74
N ILE A 762 -28.74 26.74 32.71
CA ILE A 762 -28.33 26.39 34.07
C ILE A 762 -29.39 25.49 34.73
N LYS A 763 -30.67 25.83 34.58
CA LYS A 763 -31.78 25.06 35.16
C LYS A 763 -31.91 23.65 34.58
N ASP A 764 -31.73 23.51 33.26
CA ASP A 764 -31.73 22.19 32.62
C ASP A 764 -30.47 21.39 33.00
N THR A 765 -29.31 22.05 33.18
CA THR A 765 -28.08 21.43 33.72
C THR A 765 -28.25 21.00 35.19
N LEU A 766 -28.92 21.79 36.03
CA LEU A 766 -29.23 21.44 37.42
C LEU A 766 -30.08 20.17 37.51
N ARG A 767 -31.04 19.99 36.59
CA ARG A 767 -31.89 18.79 36.54
C ARG A 767 -31.10 17.52 36.26
N VAL A 768 -29.99 17.61 35.52
CA VAL A 768 -29.09 16.48 35.25
C VAL A 768 -28.41 15.99 36.55
N ILE A 769 -27.96 16.93 37.39
CA ILE A 769 -27.21 16.64 38.63
C ILE A 769 -28.12 16.25 39.80
N ALA A 770 -29.23 16.98 40.01
CA ALA A 770 -30.10 16.79 41.16
C ALA A 770 -30.89 15.45 41.16
N GLY A 771 -30.73 14.65 40.11
CA GLY A 771 -31.18 13.27 40.06
C GLY A 771 -32.43 13.05 39.23
N TYR A 772 -32.24 12.43 38.07
CA TYR A 772 -33.22 11.54 37.43
C TYR A 772 -33.41 10.25 38.26
N ASN A 773 -33.70 10.38 39.56
CA ASN A 773 -33.38 9.33 40.53
C ASN A 773 -34.39 8.17 40.62
N THR A 774 -35.44 8.13 39.81
CA THR A 774 -36.37 6.96 39.84
C THR A 774 -37.20 6.74 38.57
N GLN A 775 -37.16 7.63 37.58
CA GLN A 775 -37.97 7.51 36.35
C GLN A 775 -37.10 7.39 35.10
N ARG A 776 -37.53 6.56 34.15
CA ARG A 776 -36.91 6.37 32.84
C ARG A 776 -37.05 7.67 32.06
N VAL A 777 -35.98 8.47 32.06
CA VAL A 777 -35.91 9.76 31.36
C VAL A 777 -36.15 9.55 29.87
N GLN A 778 -36.98 10.39 29.26
CA GLN A 778 -37.23 10.28 27.83
C GLN A 778 -36.01 10.75 27.04
N LYS A 779 -35.74 10.12 25.88
CA LYS A 779 -34.62 10.47 24.99
C LYS A 779 -34.60 11.97 24.65
N ASN A 780 -35.77 12.56 24.41
CA ASN A 780 -35.91 13.97 24.06
C ASN A 780 -35.52 14.90 25.23
N GLU A 781 -35.79 14.50 26.46
CA GLU A 781 -35.40 15.25 27.66
C GLU A 781 -33.88 15.20 27.86
N LEU A 782 -33.26 14.03 27.66
CA LEU A 782 -31.80 13.88 27.70
C LEU A 782 -31.11 14.68 26.59
N THR A 783 -31.70 14.72 25.39
CA THR A 783 -31.17 15.51 24.26
C THR A 783 -31.23 17.00 24.56
N ARG A 784 -32.37 17.48 25.08
CA ARG A 784 -32.53 18.87 25.52
C ARG A 784 -31.53 19.24 26.61
N ALA A 785 -31.33 18.36 27.59
CA ALA A 785 -30.38 18.57 28.66
C ALA A 785 -28.94 18.63 28.12
N SER A 786 -28.54 17.71 27.24
CA SER A 786 -27.22 17.73 26.60
C SER A 786 -26.93 19.04 25.87
N LEU A 787 -27.86 19.50 25.03
CA LEU A 787 -27.71 20.78 24.32
C LEU A 787 -27.61 21.96 25.29
N SER A 788 -28.36 21.93 26.39
CA SER A 788 -28.33 22.98 27.41
C SER A 788 -26.98 23.04 28.14
N VAL A 789 -26.37 21.88 28.42
CA VAL A 789 -25.01 21.80 28.97
C VAL A 789 -23.98 22.36 27.98
N ASP A 790 -24.08 22.00 26.70
CA ASP A 790 -23.15 22.45 25.67
C ASP A 790 -23.26 23.98 25.46
N PHE A 791 -24.47 24.54 25.47
CA PHE A 791 -24.67 25.99 25.43
C PHE A 791 -24.11 26.68 26.68
N LEU A 792 -24.30 26.11 27.88
CA LEU A 792 -23.74 26.68 29.10
C LEU A 792 -22.20 26.70 29.07
N ILE A 793 -21.55 25.62 28.65
CA ILE A 793 -20.10 25.55 28.52
C ILE A 793 -19.60 26.59 27.51
N LYS A 794 -20.31 26.76 26.38
CA LYS A 794 -19.96 27.78 25.38
C LYS A 794 -20.02 29.19 25.97
N GLU A 795 -21.05 29.50 26.76
CA GLU A 795 -21.19 30.80 27.44
C GLU A 795 -20.06 31.07 28.46
N LEU A 796 -19.49 30.03 29.06
CA LEU A 796 -18.40 30.12 30.05
C LEU A 796 -16.99 30.20 29.44
N ASN A 797 -16.83 29.69 28.21
CA ASN A 797 -15.55 29.65 27.48
C ASN A 797 -15.36 30.82 26.51
N SER A 798 -16.42 31.57 26.23
CA SER A 798 -16.40 32.79 25.41
C SER A 798 -16.00 33.99 26.27
#